data_AF-A0A3D4X0I2-F1
#
_entry.id   AF-A0A3D4X0I2-F1
#
_cell.length_a   1.000
_cell.length_b   1.000
_cell.length_c   1.000
_cell.angle_alpha   90.00
_cell.angle_beta   90.00
_cell.angle_gamma   90.00
#
_symmetry.space_group_name_H-M   'P 1'
#
loop_
_entity.id
_entity.type
_entity.pdbx_description
1 polymer ?
#
loop_
_entity_poly.entity_id
_entity_poly.type
_entity_poly.pdbx_seq_one_letter_code
_entity_poly.pdbx_strand_id
1 'polypeptide(L)'
;MPKTRQAPDCGLPRLRQSPTRNGLSLRAGIAPTTSCVLGARREARPCNADLLSHPAHLLHHNDIRLKAQKWVSHRLDRMDPESQTELRDFGALATWFSPRLQPQDLSYLGPQSAAALREYRDQNHYVKREQPTATLISAALACQAFRLLTSRARDRYRRFAPLLRGPYHCLGPGSHTSKGPMILSHKRLMSLSEPLQHKLLRSADPYLPVSERLRYRTCTPQPHPPEPGSTLATERARHVPQYLWHDWIIRFLPDRGAHVDAIATDLPIALLIPGNPIRNIHATTELNPWRNNVSIALGELTRRHPGLLTAICALADYLDTEGSPVDYRRRRETFRDIELSQQVWEHYCDQANANPGKGARRFNARRYIFQMLTGADLSNPQHSLAFRTGEDQDRYMGQFQREMETALRASLHEHAAGLLAAAGIDEPVNWSPPAECVAGLRLPGREPGDINTRLLYQLITIEKCSFTAVARQLGVTIEHVRYITRQLYRETTKHPKNSSPAARQARHRANGILDRAFYEREHIQARKDLPTIAAETGFTRRLVARYARKAGISINPAIKKMADIDRRWLAEQAGKLFRTNDDIAAELGLRGETIRRYRRNYGIRGRSTGSAGHVITNLKHPSLPRDIRLAVEGQRGGWQRLQRFQQMMAYPSINSAAQALALRHQNLTLQINRLEADIGEPLIQRAPHRYTAMLPTRRGQRLLDHLQQPHIQQQLNQYATANAPPKHGPRKGKSRAVTGSVRIVETTRPSIGSGRSLG
;
A
#
# COMPACT_ATOMS: atom_id res chain seq x y z
N MET A 1 24.25 59.49 -34.42
CA MET A 1 23.23 58.94 -35.33
C MET A 1 23.88 57.83 -36.17
N PRO A 2 23.69 56.52 -35.91
CA PRO A 2 24.28 55.50 -36.77
C PRO A 2 23.37 55.31 -37.99
N LYS A 3 23.90 55.61 -39.18
CA LYS A 3 23.24 55.38 -40.47
C LYS A 3 23.53 53.94 -40.91
N THR A 4 22.54 53.06 -40.93
CA THR A 4 22.63 51.82 -41.71
C THR A 4 22.34 52.15 -43.16
N ARG A 5 23.39 52.22 -43.98
CA ARG A 5 23.28 52.45 -45.43
C ARG A 5 23.25 51.09 -46.14
N GLN A 6 22.21 50.86 -46.92
CA GLN A 6 22.11 49.74 -47.85
C GLN A 6 22.24 50.27 -49.27
N ALA A 7 23.01 49.58 -50.11
CA ALA A 7 23.01 49.80 -51.55
C ALA A 7 22.04 48.80 -52.19
N PRO A 8 20.95 49.25 -52.83
CA PRO A 8 20.26 48.45 -53.84
C PRO A 8 21.02 48.59 -55.16
N ASP A 9 21.25 47.47 -55.85
CA ASP A 9 21.89 47.37 -57.17
C ASP A 9 23.39 47.67 -57.26
N CYS A 10 24.19 46.69 -56.85
CA CYS A 10 25.54 46.53 -57.39
C CYS A 10 25.46 45.61 -58.62
N GLY A 11 25.54 46.19 -59.82
CA GLY A 11 25.59 45.47 -61.09
C GLY A 11 26.84 44.60 -61.21
N LEU A 12 26.77 43.35 -60.75
CA LEU A 12 27.78 42.32 -61.02
C LEU A 12 27.14 41.11 -61.72
N PRO A 13 27.76 40.56 -62.78
CA PRO A 13 27.22 39.41 -63.48
C PRO A 13 27.19 38.17 -62.57
N ARG A 14 26.18 37.31 -62.80
CA ARG A 14 25.98 36.02 -62.13
C ARG A 14 27.23 35.13 -62.25
N LEU A 15 28.05 35.07 -61.22
CA LEU A 15 29.09 34.05 -61.09
C LEU A 15 28.63 32.91 -60.17
N ARG A 16 28.54 31.73 -60.80
CA ARG A 16 28.38 30.39 -60.19
C ARG A 16 29.74 29.97 -59.64
N GLN A 17 29.96 30.11 -58.34
CA GLN A 17 30.89 29.27 -57.57
C GLN A 17 30.80 29.61 -56.07
N SER A 18 30.54 28.58 -55.27
CA SER A 18 30.45 28.61 -53.81
C SER A 18 31.82 28.77 -53.16
N PRO A 19 31.93 29.45 -52.00
CA PRO A 19 33.07 29.20 -51.14
C PRO A 19 32.76 29.01 -49.66
N THR A 20 33.75 28.33 -49.09
CA THR A 20 33.99 27.87 -47.74
C THR A 20 33.96 28.95 -46.65
N ARG A 21 33.68 28.46 -45.45
CA ARG A 21 33.09 29.13 -44.29
C ARG A 21 33.97 30.08 -43.47
N ASN A 22 35.29 30.17 -43.70
CA ASN A 22 36.20 30.86 -42.78
C ASN A 22 37.14 31.81 -43.53
N GLY A 23 36.89 33.12 -43.42
CA GLY A 23 37.79 34.14 -43.91
C GLY A 23 37.24 35.53 -43.59
N LEU A 24 37.63 36.08 -42.43
CA LEU A 24 37.65 37.53 -42.29
C LEU A 24 38.55 38.06 -43.41
N SER A 25 38.08 39.04 -44.20
CA SER A 25 38.94 39.62 -45.23
C SER A 25 40.10 40.32 -44.52
N LEU A 26 41.32 40.11 -45.01
CA LEU A 26 42.56 40.77 -44.53
C LEU A 26 42.50 42.31 -44.62
N ARG A 27 41.37 42.89 -45.04
CA ARG A 27 41.15 44.32 -45.28
C ARG A 27 40.07 44.93 -44.40
N ALA A 28 39.46 44.17 -43.49
CA ALA A 28 38.56 44.72 -42.48
C ALA A 28 39.37 45.66 -41.55
N GLY A 29 39.15 46.98 -41.67
CA GLY A 29 39.87 48.01 -40.91
C GLY A 29 40.82 48.91 -41.74
N ILE A 30 41.04 48.63 -43.03
CA ILE A 30 41.97 49.39 -43.90
C ILE A 30 41.24 50.33 -44.87
N ALA A 31 39.98 50.03 -45.21
CA ALA A 31 39.20 50.87 -46.12
C ALA A 31 38.59 52.09 -45.39
N PRO A 32 38.49 53.27 -46.04
CA PRO A 32 37.77 54.42 -45.50
C PRO A 32 36.36 54.03 -45.04
N THR A 33 35.90 54.56 -43.90
CA THR A 33 34.57 54.27 -43.33
C THR A 33 33.41 54.64 -44.27
N THR A 34 33.70 55.44 -45.28
CA THR A 34 32.77 55.89 -46.33
C THR A 34 32.74 54.97 -47.54
N SER A 35 33.61 53.95 -47.63
CA SER A 35 33.75 53.11 -48.82
C SER A 35 33.17 51.70 -48.62
N CYS A 36 32.44 51.21 -49.61
CA CYS A 36 31.89 49.85 -49.63
C CYS A 36 32.98 48.79 -49.79
N VAL A 37 33.10 47.91 -48.80
CA VAL A 37 34.03 46.76 -48.79
C VAL A 37 33.39 45.43 -49.21
N LEU A 38 32.13 45.44 -49.66
CA LEU A 38 31.47 44.25 -50.20
C LEU A 38 32.19 43.81 -51.48
N GLY A 39 32.38 42.49 -51.65
CA GLY A 39 33.15 41.91 -52.76
C GLY A 39 34.66 41.75 -52.52
N ALA A 40 35.22 42.28 -51.42
CA ALA A 40 36.65 42.14 -51.11
C ALA A 40 37.02 40.73 -50.57
N ARG A 41 36.99 39.71 -51.44
CA ARG A 41 37.74 38.46 -51.21
C ARG A 41 39.23 38.70 -51.46
N ARG A 42 40.08 37.72 -51.09
CA ARG A 42 41.55 37.80 -51.17
C ARG A 42 42.10 38.35 -52.50
N GLU A 43 41.35 38.28 -53.61
CA GLU A 43 41.78 38.72 -54.95
C GLU A 43 40.78 39.61 -55.72
N ALA A 44 39.60 39.92 -55.17
CA ALA A 44 38.58 40.71 -55.89
C ALA A 44 38.67 42.22 -55.57
N ARG A 45 38.49 43.06 -56.60
CA ARG A 45 38.44 44.53 -56.45
C ARG A 45 37.23 44.92 -55.58
N PRO A 46 37.41 45.75 -54.53
CA PRO A 46 36.30 46.24 -53.72
C PRO A 46 35.34 47.06 -54.58
N CYS A 47 34.05 47.07 -54.20
CA CYS A 47 33.03 47.83 -54.92
C CYS A 47 33.32 49.34 -54.91
N ASN A 48 34.09 49.85 -53.92
CA ASN A 48 34.57 51.23 -53.79
C ASN A 48 33.49 52.32 -53.90
N ALA A 49 32.21 51.93 -53.88
CA ALA A 49 31.10 52.87 -53.87
C ALA A 49 31.18 53.75 -52.62
N ASP A 50 31.08 55.06 -52.82
CA ASP A 50 31.01 56.02 -51.73
C ASP A 50 29.62 55.92 -51.08
N LEU A 51 29.60 55.37 -49.88
CA LEU A 51 28.41 55.25 -49.05
C LEU A 51 27.79 56.62 -48.76
N LEU A 52 28.53 57.74 -48.84
CA LEU A 52 27.96 59.09 -48.68
C LEU A 52 26.99 59.48 -49.80
N SER A 53 27.22 58.98 -51.01
CA SER A 53 26.40 59.25 -52.20
C SER A 53 25.08 58.46 -52.24
N HIS A 54 24.92 57.44 -51.41
CA HIS A 54 23.78 56.53 -51.49
C HIS A 54 22.63 56.92 -50.55
N PRO A 55 21.37 56.83 -51.01
CA PRO A 55 20.19 57.17 -50.21
C PRO A 55 20.13 56.25 -48.99
N ALA A 56 20.31 56.84 -47.81
CA ALA A 56 20.28 56.10 -46.55
C ALA A 56 18.83 55.88 -46.13
N HIS A 57 18.45 54.63 -45.83
CA HIS A 57 17.19 54.38 -45.17
C HIS A 57 17.30 54.86 -43.71
N LEU A 58 16.62 55.97 -43.39
CA LEU A 58 16.66 56.57 -42.07
C LEU A 58 15.82 55.75 -41.10
N LEU A 59 16.51 55.13 -40.13
CA LEU A 59 15.85 54.45 -39.02
C LEU A 59 15.45 55.47 -37.96
N HIS A 60 14.24 55.32 -37.43
CA HIS A 60 13.78 56.14 -36.32
C HIS A 60 14.71 55.98 -35.10
N HIS A 61 14.90 57.02 -34.29
CA HIS A 61 15.86 56.99 -33.17
C HIS A 61 15.58 55.88 -32.12
N ASN A 62 14.32 55.46 -32.02
CA ASN A 62 13.86 54.36 -31.16
C ASN A 62 13.81 52.98 -31.84
N ASP A 63 14.27 52.86 -33.09
CA ASP A 63 14.29 51.61 -33.84
C ASP A 63 15.14 50.55 -33.14
N ILE A 64 14.61 49.33 -33.10
CA ILE A 64 15.21 48.20 -32.42
C ILE A 64 16.49 47.69 -33.08
N ARG A 65 16.66 47.91 -34.40
CA ARG A 65 17.90 47.64 -35.12
C ARG A 65 19.03 48.51 -34.57
N LEU A 66 18.77 49.79 -34.32
CA LEU A 66 19.74 50.71 -33.73
C LEU A 66 20.05 50.33 -32.28
N LYS A 67 19.06 49.88 -31.50
CA LYS A 67 19.28 49.39 -30.12
C LYS A 67 20.15 48.14 -30.09
N ALA A 68 19.89 47.17 -30.97
CA ALA A 68 20.71 45.97 -31.10
C ALA A 68 22.13 46.30 -31.55
N GLN A 69 22.30 47.22 -32.51
CA GLN A 69 23.61 47.68 -32.96
C GLN A 69 24.40 48.36 -31.83
N LYS A 70 23.78 49.26 -31.08
CA LYS A 70 24.42 49.92 -29.92
C LYS A 70 24.83 48.90 -28.87
N TRP A 71 23.98 47.91 -28.59
CA TRP A 71 24.31 46.83 -27.65
C TRP A 71 25.53 46.03 -28.10
N VAL A 72 25.59 45.62 -29.38
CA VAL A 72 26.77 44.91 -29.92
C VAL A 72 28.02 45.79 -29.88
N SER A 73 27.91 47.06 -30.31
CA SER A 73 29.05 47.99 -30.34
C SER A 73 29.63 48.19 -28.94
N HIS A 74 28.77 48.43 -27.94
CA HIS A 74 29.18 48.59 -26.55
C HIS A 74 29.91 47.36 -25.98
N ARG A 75 29.61 46.15 -26.46
CA ARG A 75 30.34 44.92 -26.06
C ARG A 75 31.65 44.74 -26.82
N LEU A 76 31.69 45.14 -28.09
CA LEU A 76 32.92 45.15 -28.90
C LEU A 76 33.91 46.23 -28.43
N ASP A 77 33.43 47.33 -27.84
CA ASP A 77 34.31 48.37 -27.29
C ASP A 77 34.96 47.93 -25.98
N ARG A 78 34.30 47.07 -25.20
CA ARG A 78 34.80 46.56 -23.91
C ARG A 78 35.66 45.31 -24.03
N MET A 79 35.20 44.32 -24.80
CA MET A 79 35.88 43.03 -25.03
C MET A 79 36.34 42.27 -23.77
N ASP A 80 35.75 42.53 -22.60
CA ASP A 80 35.95 41.74 -21.40
C ASP A 80 35.37 40.30 -21.54
N PRO A 81 35.77 39.33 -20.69
CA PRO A 81 35.30 37.94 -20.81
C PRO A 81 33.77 37.78 -20.79
N GLU A 82 33.07 38.65 -20.05
CA GLU A 82 31.61 38.69 -20.03
C GLU A 82 31.05 39.12 -21.38
N SER A 83 31.55 40.22 -21.95
CA SER A 83 31.15 40.74 -23.27
C SER A 83 31.41 39.73 -24.38
N GLN A 84 32.54 39.02 -24.34
CA GLN A 84 32.86 37.96 -25.30
C GLN A 84 31.85 36.80 -25.20
N THR A 85 31.46 36.42 -23.98
CA THR A 85 30.44 35.39 -23.73
C THR A 85 29.07 35.82 -24.24
N GLU A 86 28.64 37.05 -23.95
CA GLU A 86 27.37 37.60 -24.43
C GLU A 86 27.32 37.69 -25.98
N LEU A 87 28.44 38.05 -26.63
CA LEU A 87 28.53 38.08 -28.09
C LEU A 87 28.50 36.68 -28.72
N ARG A 88 29.13 35.68 -28.08
CA ARG A 88 29.05 34.27 -28.51
C ARG A 88 27.62 33.76 -28.46
N ASP A 89 26.94 34.03 -27.35
CA ASP A 89 25.54 33.66 -27.14
C ASP A 89 24.61 34.36 -28.15
N PHE A 90 24.85 35.64 -28.41
CA PHE A 90 24.13 36.40 -29.42
C PHE A 90 24.22 35.75 -30.82
N GLY A 91 25.42 35.36 -31.24
CA GLY A 91 25.64 34.66 -32.51
C GLY A 91 24.98 33.27 -32.56
N ALA A 92 25.06 32.52 -31.47
CA ALA A 92 24.39 31.22 -31.34
C ALA A 92 22.87 31.35 -31.46
N LEU A 93 22.26 32.31 -30.74
CA LEU A 93 20.82 32.59 -30.81
C LEU A 93 20.37 33.02 -32.21
N ALA A 94 21.13 33.89 -32.88
CA ALA A 94 20.84 34.28 -34.27
C ALA A 94 20.75 33.06 -35.20
N THR A 95 21.65 32.08 -35.00
CA THR A 95 21.64 30.82 -35.74
C THR A 95 20.40 29.97 -35.43
N TRP A 96 19.89 29.99 -34.19
CA TRP A 96 18.70 29.23 -33.81
C TRP A 96 17.39 29.79 -34.38
N PHE A 97 17.35 31.12 -34.56
CA PHE A 97 16.21 31.84 -35.11
C PHE A 97 16.10 31.69 -36.64
N SER A 98 17.22 31.54 -37.35
CA SER A 98 17.27 31.45 -38.82
C SER A 98 16.23 30.49 -39.44
N PRO A 99 16.13 29.21 -39.03
CA PRO A 99 15.17 28.28 -39.64
C PRO A 99 13.71 28.46 -39.15
N ARG A 100 13.43 29.40 -38.24
CA ARG A 100 12.13 29.50 -37.54
C ARG A 100 11.38 30.80 -37.73
N LEU A 101 12.05 31.85 -38.18
CA LEU A 101 11.40 33.12 -38.47
C LEU A 101 10.34 32.97 -39.55
N GLN A 102 9.16 33.56 -39.32
CA GLN A 102 8.14 33.75 -40.33
C GLN A 102 8.13 35.21 -40.81
N PRO A 103 7.76 35.49 -42.08
CA PRO A 103 7.65 36.86 -42.60
C PRO A 103 6.80 37.79 -41.72
N GLN A 104 5.72 37.27 -41.15
CA GLN A 104 4.84 38.00 -40.21
C GLN A 104 5.56 38.46 -38.94
N ASP A 105 6.55 37.69 -38.47
CA ASP A 105 7.34 38.03 -37.28
C ASP A 105 8.24 39.25 -37.52
N LEU A 106 8.45 39.65 -38.78
CA LEU A 106 9.30 40.77 -39.18
C LEU A 106 8.53 42.03 -39.60
N SER A 107 7.19 42.00 -39.50
CA SER A 107 6.33 43.15 -39.82
C SER A 107 6.77 44.44 -39.10
N TYR A 108 7.20 44.35 -37.85
CA TYR A 108 7.71 45.49 -37.07
C TYR A 108 9.05 46.07 -37.56
N LEU A 109 9.79 45.36 -38.43
CA LEU A 109 11.03 45.82 -39.07
C LEU A 109 10.78 46.38 -40.49
N GLY A 110 9.51 46.48 -40.90
CA GLY A 110 9.10 46.98 -42.21
C GLY A 110 8.92 45.89 -43.27
N PRO A 111 8.19 46.19 -44.34
CA PRO A 111 7.81 45.23 -45.39
C PRO A 111 9.01 44.65 -46.14
N GLN A 112 10.09 45.42 -46.28
CA GLN A 112 11.34 44.99 -46.91
C GLN A 112 11.99 43.81 -46.17
N SER A 113 11.97 43.83 -44.83
CA SER A 113 12.51 42.74 -44.00
C SER A 113 11.70 41.45 -44.16
N ALA A 114 10.37 41.56 -44.28
CA ALA A 114 9.48 40.42 -44.53
C ALA A 114 9.67 39.85 -45.95
N ALA A 115 9.86 40.71 -46.96
CA ALA A 115 10.16 40.29 -48.33
C ALA A 115 11.52 39.58 -48.43
N ALA A 116 12.55 40.12 -47.79
CA ALA A 116 13.87 39.51 -47.73
C ALA A 116 13.84 38.11 -47.09
N LEU A 117 12.96 37.88 -46.10
CA LEU A 117 12.83 36.57 -45.46
C LEU A 117 12.12 35.54 -46.35
N ARG A 118 11.18 35.98 -47.20
CA ARG A 118 10.58 35.11 -48.23
C ARG A 118 11.66 34.66 -49.21
N GLU A 119 12.42 35.61 -49.75
CA GLU A 119 13.52 35.31 -50.67
C GLU A 119 14.59 34.39 -50.02
N TYR A 120 14.98 34.65 -48.77
CA TYR A 120 15.91 33.80 -48.03
C TYR A 120 15.44 32.35 -47.92
N ARG A 121 14.13 32.13 -47.76
CA ARG A 121 13.54 30.79 -47.65
C ARG A 121 13.38 30.12 -49.00
N ASP A 122 12.96 30.86 -50.02
CA ASP A 122 12.84 30.37 -51.40
C ASP A 122 14.21 29.90 -51.92
N GLN A 123 15.29 30.52 -51.44
CA GLN A 123 16.67 30.12 -51.72
C GLN A 123 17.22 29.08 -50.71
N ASN A 124 16.38 28.30 -50.03
CA ASN A 124 16.78 27.26 -49.07
C ASN A 124 17.71 27.76 -47.95
N HIS A 125 17.42 28.91 -47.37
CA HIS A 125 18.22 29.54 -46.30
C HIS A 125 19.64 29.91 -46.74
N TYR A 126 19.86 30.08 -48.04
CA TYR A 126 21.12 30.49 -48.64
C TYR A 126 20.96 31.85 -49.31
N VAL A 127 21.74 32.84 -48.88
CA VAL A 127 21.82 34.16 -49.50
C VAL A 127 23.28 34.59 -49.47
N LYS A 128 23.76 35.17 -50.58
CA LYS A 128 25.14 35.67 -50.68
C LYS A 128 25.29 36.95 -49.86
N ARG A 129 26.43 37.11 -49.18
CA ARG A 129 26.70 38.27 -48.29
C ARG A 129 26.57 39.64 -48.97
N GLU A 130 26.82 39.70 -50.28
CA GLU A 130 26.71 40.90 -51.10
C GLU A 130 25.26 41.30 -51.46
N GLN A 131 24.29 40.41 -51.25
CA GLN A 131 22.88 40.72 -51.53
C GLN A 131 22.28 41.59 -50.41
N PRO A 132 21.45 42.61 -50.73
CA PRO A 132 20.74 43.41 -49.73
C PRO A 132 19.93 42.56 -48.74
N THR A 133 19.37 41.46 -49.26
CA THR A 133 18.67 40.41 -48.52
C THR A 133 19.50 39.86 -47.36
N ALA A 134 20.81 39.64 -47.52
CA ALA A 134 21.67 39.14 -46.44
C ALA A 134 21.76 40.14 -45.27
N THR A 135 21.80 41.44 -45.58
CA THR A 135 21.89 42.50 -44.58
C THR A 135 20.58 42.63 -43.81
N LEU A 136 19.44 42.61 -44.51
CA LEU A 136 18.11 42.63 -43.88
C LEU A 136 17.88 41.42 -42.98
N ILE A 137 18.29 40.23 -43.42
CA ILE A 137 18.18 39.00 -42.63
C ILE A 137 19.10 39.02 -41.43
N SER A 138 20.35 39.45 -41.59
CA SER A 138 21.30 39.58 -40.48
C SER A 138 20.78 40.56 -39.42
N ALA A 139 20.25 41.71 -39.85
CA ALA A 139 19.63 42.69 -38.96
C ALA A 139 18.39 42.12 -38.25
N ALA A 140 17.55 41.36 -38.97
CA ALA A 140 16.38 40.71 -38.39
C ALA A 140 16.75 39.66 -37.33
N LEU A 141 17.71 38.78 -37.62
CA LEU A 141 18.19 37.77 -36.68
C LEU A 141 18.87 38.40 -35.47
N ALA A 142 19.69 39.43 -35.68
CA ALA A 142 20.29 40.24 -34.63
C ALA A 142 19.24 40.87 -33.71
N CYS A 143 18.17 41.43 -34.27
CA CYS A 143 17.08 42.00 -33.48
C CYS A 143 16.37 40.93 -32.64
N GLN A 144 16.14 39.72 -33.17
CA GLN A 144 15.48 38.65 -32.40
C GLN A 144 16.38 38.12 -31.27
N ALA A 145 17.68 37.92 -31.54
CA ALA A 145 18.65 37.52 -30.52
C ALA A 145 18.76 38.60 -29.42
N PHE A 146 18.93 39.86 -29.79
CA PHE A 146 18.96 41.00 -28.87
C PHE A 146 17.70 41.07 -27.99
N ARG A 147 16.52 40.94 -28.61
CA ARG A 147 15.24 40.94 -27.90
C ARG A 147 15.17 39.81 -26.89
N LEU A 148 15.64 38.62 -27.22
CA LEU A 148 15.62 37.49 -26.29
C LEU A 148 16.56 37.73 -25.09
N LEU A 149 17.78 38.19 -25.34
CA LEU A 149 18.79 38.45 -24.31
C LEU A 149 18.35 39.56 -23.34
N THR A 150 17.74 40.63 -23.85
CA THR A 150 17.34 41.80 -23.06
C THR A 150 15.92 41.71 -22.49
N SER A 151 15.15 40.68 -22.83
CA SER A 151 13.78 40.51 -22.34
C SER A 151 13.73 40.21 -20.83
N ARG A 152 12.72 40.79 -20.18
CA ARG A 152 12.28 40.38 -18.84
C ARG A 152 11.78 38.93 -18.87
N ALA A 153 11.78 38.25 -17.72
CA ALA A 153 11.50 36.82 -17.62
C ALA A 153 10.19 36.37 -18.31
N ARG A 154 9.09 37.12 -18.13
CA ARG A 154 7.78 36.81 -18.74
C ARG A 154 7.81 36.85 -20.28
N ASP A 155 8.48 37.85 -20.86
CA ASP A 155 8.58 38.00 -22.33
C ASP A 155 9.64 37.09 -22.94
N ARG A 156 10.66 36.72 -22.16
CA ARG A 156 11.71 35.79 -22.58
C ARG A 156 11.15 34.45 -23.00
N TYR A 157 10.23 33.87 -22.21
CA TYR A 157 9.61 32.60 -22.57
C TYR A 157 8.84 32.69 -23.89
N ARG A 158 8.03 33.73 -24.10
CA ARG A 158 7.26 33.88 -25.36
C ARG A 158 8.16 33.89 -26.59
N ARG A 159 9.36 34.47 -26.47
CA ARG A 159 10.37 34.51 -27.54
C ARG A 159 11.17 33.22 -27.66
N PHE A 160 11.36 32.53 -26.55
CA PHE A 160 12.11 31.27 -26.48
C PHE A 160 11.27 30.06 -26.90
N ALA A 161 9.98 30.03 -26.58
CA ALA A 161 9.07 28.90 -26.79
C ALA A 161 9.02 28.40 -28.25
N PRO A 162 9.03 29.25 -29.30
CA PRO A 162 9.13 28.78 -30.69
C PRO A 162 10.42 28.00 -30.97
N LEU A 163 11.50 28.29 -30.23
CA LEU A 163 12.79 27.60 -30.37
C LEU A 163 12.80 26.22 -29.72
N LEU A 164 11.82 25.92 -28.83
CA LEU A 164 11.67 24.66 -28.10
C LEU A 164 10.98 23.55 -28.88
N ARG A 165 10.40 23.89 -30.03
CA ARG A 165 9.70 22.93 -30.88
C ARG A 165 10.63 22.43 -32.00
N GLY A 166 10.46 21.17 -32.36
CA GLY A 166 11.13 20.56 -33.50
C GLY A 166 10.81 21.34 -34.79
N PRO A 167 11.79 21.53 -35.70
CA PRO A 167 11.62 22.35 -36.91
C PRO A 167 10.45 21.89 -37.80
N TYR A 168 10.12 20.60 -37.77
CA TYR A 168 9.04 20.00 -38.57
C TYR A 168 7.62 20.26 -38.05
N HIS A 169 7.45 20.81 -36.84
CA HIS A 169 6.13 21.16 -36.30
C HIS A 169 5.70 22.61 -36.61
N CYS A 170 6.54 23.39 -37.29
CA CYS A 170 6.32 24.82 -37.56
C CYS A 170 6.07 25.15 -39.04
N LEU A 171 5.96 24.13 -39.91
CA LEU A 171 6.02 24.30 -41.38
C LEU A 171 4.65 24.29 -42.09
N GLY A 172 3.52 24.32 -41.38
CA GLY A 172 2.19 24.41 -42.00
C GLY A 172 1.56 25.81 -41.87
N PRO A 173 1.18 26.50 -42.97
CA PRO A 173 0.30 27.65 -42.88
C PRO A 173 -1.05 27.16 -42.32
N GLY A 174 -1.46 27.68 -41.16
CA GLY A 174 -2.72 27.30 -40.49
C GLY A 174 -2.62 26.18 -39.45
N SER A 175 -1.47 25.49 -39.31
CA SER A 175 -1.28 24.50 -38.24
C SER A 175 -0.60 25.13 -37.02
N HIS A 176 -1.37 25.88 -36.22
CA HIS A 176 -1.03 26.17 -34.82
C HIS A 176 -1.34 24.96 -33.93
N THR A 177 -1.04 23.74 -34.38
CA THR A 177 -1.25 22.58 -33.50
C THR A 177 -0.23 22.67 -32.37
N SER A 178 -0.72 23.04 -31.19
CA SER A 178 -0.03 23.06 -29.89
C SER A 178 0.41 21.67 -29.41
N LYS A 179 0.46 20.67 -30.31
CA LYS A 179 0.43 19.24 -30.00
C LYS A 179 1.73 18.49 -30.34
N GLY A 180 2.82 19.20 -30.66
CA GLY A 180 4.16 18.59 -30.74
C GLY A 180 4.83 18.60 -29.36
N PRO A 181 5.56 17.54 -28.94
CA PRO A 181 6.25 17.53 -27.65
C PRO A 181 7.27 18.69 -27.63
N MET A 182 7.24 19.49 -26.55
CA MET A 182 8.31 20.45 -26.29
C MET A 182 9.58 19.68 -25.97
N ILE A 183 10.44 19.51 -26.97
CA ILE A 183 11.74 18.85 -26.81
C ILE A 183 12.78 19.95 -26.87
N LEU A 184 13.20 20.41 -25.69
CA LEU A 184 14.40 21.23 -25.54
C LEU A 184 15.55 20.49 -26.25
N SER A 185 16.08 21.07 -27.32
CA SER A 185 17.22 20.48 -28.02
C SER A 185 18.45 20.63 -27.14
N HIS A 186 18.82 19.56 -26.44
CA HIS A 186 19.95 19.52 -25.52
C HIS A 186 21.25 20.04 -26.18
N LYS A 187 21.57 19.55 -27.40
CA LYS A 187 22.74 19.99 -28.18
C LYS A 187 22.75 21.49 -28.45
N ARG A 188 21.58 22.10 -28.65
CA ARG A 188 21.49 23.54 -28.85
C ARG A 188 21.72 24.26 -27.53
N LEU A 189 21.03 23.91 -26.46
CA LEU A 189 21.26 24.53 -25.15
C LEU A 189 22.74 24.55 -24.74
N MET A 190 23.47 23.45 -24.97
CA MET A 190 24.90 23.36 -24.67
C MET A 190 25.80 24.25 -25.53
N SER A 191 25.29 24.83 -26.63
CA SER A 191 26.03 25.83 -27.41
C SER A 191 26.00 27.24 -26.78
N LEU A 192 25.13 27.48 -25.80
CA LEU A 192 25.04 28.74 -25.06
C LEU A 192 25.92 28.72 -23.80
N SER A 193 26.21 29.88 -23.24
CA SER A 193 26.83 30.02 -21.91
C SER A 193 25.89 29.53 -20.80
N GLU A 194 26.47 29.05 -19.70
CA GLU A 194 25.73 28.59 -18.53
C GLU A 194 24.79 29.68 -17.95
N PRO A 195 25.21 30.96 -17.78
CA PRO A 195 24.30 32.01 -17.32
C PRO A 195 23.08 32.21 -18.23
N LEU A 196 23.24 32.08 -19.54
CA LEU A 196 22.12 32.19 -20.47
C LEU A 196 21.23 30.95 -20.46
N GLN A 197 21.82 29.75 -20.39
CA GLN A 197 21.07 28.50 -20.22
C GLN A 197 20.16 28.59 -18.99
N HIS A 198 20.72 28.99 -17.84
CA HIS A 198 19.97 29.20 -16.60
C HIS A 198 18.82 30.20 -16.81
N LYS A 199 19.12 31.38 -17.39
CA LYS A 199 18.13 32.43 -17.67
C LYS A 199 16.98 31.95 -18.56
N LEU A 200 17.26 31.10 -19.55
CA LEU A 200 16.26 30.55 -20.47
C LEU A 200 15.44 29.45 -19.80
N LEU A 201 16.08 28.49 -19.13
CA LEU A 201 15.42 27.38 -18.44
C LEU A 201 14.50 27.88 -17.32
N ARG A 202 14.92 28.84 -16.50
CA ARG A 202 14.03 29.45 -15.49
C ARG A 202 12.83 30.16 -16.10
N SER A 203 12.98 30.79 -17.27
CA SER A 203 11.83 31.42 -17.94
C SER A 203 10.84 30.39 -18.47
N ALA A 204 11.31 29.19 -18.82
CA ALA A 204 10.49 28.12 -19.35
C ALA A 204 9.77 27.29 -18.27
N ASP A 205 10.31 27.21 -17.04
CA ASP A 205 9.79 26.34 -15.96
C ASP A 205 8.26 26.28 -15.84
N PRO A 206 7.51 27.40 -15.79
CA PRO A 206 6.06 27.36 -15.57
C PRO A 206 5.27 26.71 -16.71
N TYR A 207 5.90 26.54 -17.87
CA TYR A 207 5.26 26.06 -19.10
C TYR A 207 5.76 24.68 -19.53
N LEU A 208 6.81 24.15 -18.87
CA LEU A 208 7.36 22.83 -19.16
C LEU A 208 6.50 21.72 -18.52
N PRO A 209 6.36 20.55 -19.18
CA PRO A 209 5.77 19.38 -18.53
C PRO A 209 6.68 18.89 -17.39
N VAL A 210 6.09 18.20 -16.41
CA VAL A 210 6.80 17.73 -15.20
C VAL A 210 8.08 16.96 -15.52
N SER A 211 8.06 16.09 -16.52
CA SER A 211 9.24 15.32 -16.94
C SER A 211 10.40 16.23 -17.36
N GLU A 212 10.12 17.29 -18.12
CA GLU A 212 11.15 18.22 -18.58
C GLU A 212 11.61 19.15 -17.44
N ARG A 213 10.70 19.50 -16.51
CA ARG A 213 11.06 20.28 -15.31
C ARG A 213 12.04 19.53 -14.41
N LEU A 214 11.84 18.22 -14.24
CA LEU A 214 12.78 17.36 -13.52
C LEU A 214 14.07 17.19 -14.32
N ARG A 215 13.97 16.87 -15.61
CA ARG A 215 15.10 16.58 -16.49
C ARG A 215 16.13 17.70 -16.54
N TYR A 216 15.66 18.94 -16.67
CA TYR A 216 16.48 20.16 -16.73
C TYR A 216 16.61 20.85 -15.36
N ARG A 217 16.10 20.22 -14.29
CA ARG A 217 16.08 20.75 -12.92
C ARG A 217 15.53 22.19 -12.85
N THR A 218 14.57 22.55 -13.72
CA THR A 218 14.05 23.92 -13.83
C THR A 218 13.31 24.40 -12.59
N CYS A 219 12.86 23.46 -11.77
CA CYS A 219 12.24 23.67 -10.46
C CYS A 219 13.25 23.92 -9.33
N THR A 220 14.55 23.87 -9.59
CA THR A 220 15.61 24.11 -8.60
C THR A 220 16.26 25.48 -8.81
N PRO A 221 17.06 25.97 -7.83
CA PRO A 221 17.83 27.19 -8.01
C PRO A 221 18.87 27.10 -9.15
N GLN A 222 19.38 25.91 -9.47
CA GLN A 222 20.46 25.68 -10.45
C GLN A 222 19.96 24.81 -11.61
N PRO A 223 19.16 25.37 -12.54
CA PRO A 223 18.69 24.61 -13.68
C PRO A 223 19.77 24.46 -14.73
N HIS A 224 20.00 23.23 -15.16
CA HIS A 224 21.00 22.93 -16.18
C HIS A 224 20.55 21.73 -17.01
N PRO A 225 21.05 21.60 -18.25
CA PRO A 225 20.69 20.49 -19.11
C PRO A 225 21.46 19.21 -18.74
N PRO A 226 20.89 18.02 -19.03
CA PRO A 226 21.49 16.72 -18.69
C PRO A 226 22.67 16.39 -19.61
N GLU A 227 23.80 15.90 -19.09
CA GLU A 227 24.94 15.57 -19.95
C GLU A 227 24.63 14.41 -20.92
N PRO A 228 25.02 14.48 -22.22
CA PRO A 228 24.63 13.48 -23.23
C PRO A 228 25.04 12.04 -22.91
N GLY A 229 26.15 11.86 -22.19
CA GLY A 229 26.72 10.57 -21.81
C GLY A 229 26.50 10.21 -20.34
N SER A 230 25.65 10.95 -19.62
CA SER A 230 25.45 10.72 -18.18
C SER A 230 24.90 9.32 -17.91
N THR A 231 25.57 8.59 -17.02
CA THR A 231 25.13 7.30 -16.46
C THR A 231 24.40 7.46 -15.13
N LEU A 232 24.22 8.68 -14.63
CA LEU A 232 23.66 8.96 -13.30
C LEU A 232 22.32 8.26 -13.07
N ALA A 233 21.40 8.29 -14.05
CA ALA A 233 20.12 7.61 -13.93
C ALA A 233 20.24 6.09 -13.81
N THR A 234 21.20 5.49 -14.52
CA THR A 234 21.46 4.05 -14.46
C THR A 234 22.10 3.65 -13.14
N GLU A 235 23.03 4.45 -12.61
CA GLU A 235 23.61 4.23 -11.29
C GLU A 235 22.57 4.43 -10.18
N ARG A 236 21.77 5.50 -10.25
CA ARG A 236 20.69 5.77 -9.31
C ARG A 236 19.65 4.64 -9.27
N ALA A 237 19.33 4.03 -10.41
CA ALA A 237 18.40 2.89 -10.47
C ALA A 237 18.88 1.65 -9.67
N ARG A 238 20.19 1.52 -9.44
CA ARG A 238 20.76 0.47 -8.57
C ARG A 238 20.37 0.67 -7.11
N HIS A 239 20.33 1.94 -6.69
CA HIS A 239 20.16 2.36 -5.30
C HIS A 239 18.71 2.68 -4.91
N VAL A 240 17.79 2.71 -5.88
CA VAL A 240 16.39 3.02 -5.65
C VAL A 240 15.54 1.74 -5.61
N PRO A 241 14.66 1.56 -4.61
CA PRO A 241 13.72 0.44 -4.57
C PRO A 241 12.56 0.60 -5.56
N GLN A 242 11.90 -0.49 -5.95
CA GLN A 242 10.71 -0.43 -6.84
C GLN A 242 9.49 0.19 -6.15
N TYR A 243 9.37 -0.01 -4.84
CA TYR A 243 8.44 0.65 -3.95
C TYR A 243 9.23 1.57 -3.01
N LEU A 244 8.98 2.89 -3.09
CA LEU A 244 9.79 3.90 -2.40
C LEU A 244 9.87 3.66 -0.88
N TRP A 245 10.92 4.19 -0.24
CA TRP A 245 11.06 4.20 1.22
C TRP A 245 9.82 4.78 1.91
N HIS A 246 9.35 4.11 2.96
CA HIS A 246 8.04 4.39 3.56
C HIS A 246 7.97 5.77 4.22
N ASP A 247 9.07 6.23 4.82
CA ASP A 247 9.20 7.56 5.40
C ASP A 247 9.11 8.66 4.32
N TRP A 248 9.72 8.45 3.16
CA TRP A 248 9.62 9.34 2.01
C TRP A 248 8.23 9.34 1.36
N ILE A 249 7.56 8.17 1.30
CA ILE A 249 6.16 8.11 0.85
C ILE A 249 5.28 9.02 1.72
N ILE A 250 5.45 9.00 3.05
CA ILE A 250 4.66 9.86 3.96
C ILE A 250 4.89 11.33 3.66
N ARG A 251 6.15 11.75 3.47
CA ARG A 251 6.50 13.14 3.13
C ARG A 251 5.92 13.60 1.79
N PHE A 252 5.82 12.70 0.82
CA PHE A 252 5.30 13.01 -0.52
C PHE A 252 3.79 12.82 -0.68
N LEU A 253 3.11 12.21 0.30
CA LEU A 253 1.69 11.92 0.23
C LEU A 253 0.87 12.98 0.99
N PRO A 254 -0.04 13.71 0.32
CA PRO A 254 -0.91 14.66 1.00
C PRO A 254 -1.96 13.94 1.87
N ASP A 255 -2.45 14.64 2.92
CA ASP A 255 -3.40 14.10 3.89
C ASP A 255 -4.72 13.60 3.27
N ARG A 256 -5.11 14.09 2.08
CA ARG A 256 -6.35 13.68 1.37
C ARG A 256 -6.18 13.66 -0.15
N GLY A 257 -6.90 12.74 -0.80
CA GLY A 257 -7.16 12.78 -2.25
C GLY A 257 -6.06 12.25 -3.16
N ALA A 258 -5.06 11.57 -2.61
CA ALA A 258 -3.98 10.97 -3.39
C ALA A 258 -4.03 9.43 -3.40
N HIS A 259 -3.78 8.84 -4.56
CA HIS A 259 -3.66 7.39 -4.73
C HIS A 259 -2.28 6.93 -4.27
N VAL A 260 -2.20 6.34 -3.08
CA VAL A 260 -0.93 5.99 -2.44
C VAL A 260 -0.10 5.02 -3.28
N ASP A 261 -0.72 3.96 -3.80
CA ASP A 261 -0.01 2.95 -4.60
C ASP A 261 0.54 3.52 -5.91
N ALA A 262 -0.14 4.50 -6.51
CA ALA A 262 0.38 5.20 -7.67
C ALA A 262 1.63 6.01 -7.30
N ILE A 263 1.55 6.84 -6.24
CA ILE A 263 2.68 7.67 -5.81
C ILE A 263 3.89 6.82 -5.37
N ALA A 264 3.66 5.77 -4.59
CA ALA A 264 4.73 4.90 -4.08
C ALA A 264 5.50 4.15 -5.19
N THR A 265 4.87 3.95 -6.35
CA THR A 265 5.47 3.25 -7.50
C THR A 265 5.91 4.21 -8.62
N ASP A 266 5.32 5.40 -8.73
CA ASP A 266 5.70 6.43 -9.70
C ASP A 266 6.89 7.26 -9.24
N LEU A 267 7.04 7.52 -7.94
CA LEU A 267 8.15 8.33 -7.41
C LEU A 267 9.53 7.71 -7.65
N PRO A 268 9.75 6.39 -7.46
CA PRO A 268 11.01 5.75 -7.85
C PRO A 268 11.41 6.03 -9.30
N ILE A 269 10.43 6.04 -10.22
CA ILE A 269 10.69 6.36 -11.63
C ILE A 269 10.98 7.85 -11.80
N ALA A 270 10.23 8.72 -11.13
CA ALA A 270 10.45 10.16 -11.16
C ALA A 270 11.86 10.53 -10.66
N LEU A 271 12.38 9.78 -9.69
CA LEU A 271 13.76 9.93 -9.21
C LEU A 271 14.80 9.63 -10.28
N LEU A 272 14.50 8.90 -11.36
CA LEU A 272 15.45 8.59 -12.45
C LEU A 272 15.45 9.63 -13.57
N ILE A 273 14.61 10.67 -13.48
CA ILE A 273 14.47 11.71 -14.51
C ILE A 273 15.48 12.86 -14.34
N PRO A 274 15.76 13.39 -13.14
CA PRO A 274 16.72 14.47 -12.94
C PRO A 274 18.09 14.15 -13.54
N GLY A 275 18.57 15.02 -14.42
CA GLY A 275 19.87 14.88 -15.09
C GLY A 275 19.93 13.81 -16.17
N ASN A 276 18.83 13.13 -16.50
CA ASN A 276 18.82 12.04 -17.46
C ASN A 276 18.51 12.54 -18.89
N PRO A 277 19.30 12.25 -19.94
CA PRO A 277 18.95 12.62 -21.32
C PRO A 277 17.72 11.85 -21.86
N ILE A 278 16.94 12.46 -22.77
CA ILE A 278 15.66 11.92 -23.32
C ILE A 278 15.80 10.51 -23.93
N ARG A 279 17.02 10.14 -24.35
CA ARG A 279 17.30 8.89 -25.05
C ARG A 279 17.55 7.69 -24.12
N ASN A 280 17.70 7.88 -22.81
CA ASN A 280 17.90 6.77 -21.89
C ASN A 280 16.57 6.28 -21.30
N ILE A 281 15.68 5.83 -22.21
CA ILE A 281 14.38 5.26 -21.82
C ILE A 281 14.57 4.03 -20.93
N HIS A 282 15.62 3.23 -21.20
CA HIS A 282 15.97 2.03 -20.45
C HIS A 282 16.17 2.29 -18.96
N ALA A 283 16.95 3.31 -18.58
CA ALA A 283 17.13 3.66 -17.17
C ALA A 283 15.80 4.02 -16.51
N THR A 284 14.97 4.85 -17.16
CA THR A 284 13.67 5.24 -16.60
C THR A 284 12.63 4.11 -16.57
N THR A 285 12.80 3.06 -17.36
CA THR A 285 11.88 1.91 -17.37
C THR A 285 12.37 0.75 -16.52
N GLU A 286 13.60 0.79 -15.99
CA GLU A 286 14.21 -0.36 -15.31
C GLU A 286 13.44 -0.79 -14.05
N LEU A 287 13.04 0.17 -13.21
CA LEU A 287 12.39 -0.15 -11.93
C LEU A 287 10.99 -0.75 -12.15
N ASN A 288 10.19 -0.14 -13.03
CA ASN A 288 8.79 -0.50 -13.25
C ASN A 288 8.44 -0.50 -14.76
N PRO A 289 8.96 -1.44 -15.56
CA PRO A 289 8.77 -1.47 -17.02
C PRO A 289 7.31 -1.67 -17.46
N TRP A 290 6.44 -2.16 -16.57
CA TRP A 290 5.01 -2.36 -16.84
C TRP A 290 4.17 -1.09 -16.67
N ARG A 291 4.75 0.01 -16.16
CA ARG A 291 4.04 1.29 -15.97
C ARG A 291 4.39 2.25 -17.10
N ASN A 292 3.36 2.70 -17.81
CA ASN A 292 3.45 3.80 -18.75
C ASN A 292 2.83 5.06 -18.12
N ASN A 293 3.51 6.20 -18.22
CA ASN A 293 3.04 7.55 -17.82
C ASN A 293 3.09 7.95 -16.32
N VAL A 294 4.31 8.21 -15.81
CA VAL A 294 4.59 8.93 -14.54
C VAL A 294 3.92 10.32 -14.45
N SER A 295 3.58 10.90 -15.60
CA SER A 295 3.33 12.33 -15.77
C SER A 295 1.94 12.81 -15.33
N ILE A 296 0.92 11.95 -15.25
CA ILE A 296 -0.45 12.39 -14.95
C ILE A 296 -0.64 12.60 -13.44
N ALA A 297 -0.43 11.56 -12.62
CA ALA A 297 -0.61 11.64 -11.17
C ALA A 297 0.36 12.67 -10.54
N LEU A 298 1.62 12.67 -10.98
CA LEU A 298 2.62 13.62 -10.52
C LEU A 298 2.31 15.06 -10.98
N GLY A 299 1.73 15.22 -12.17
CA GLY A 299 1.28 16.51 -12.71
C GLY A 299 0.17 17.17 -11.87
N GLU A 300 -0.82 16.39 -11.44
CA GLU A 300 -1.86 16.90 -10.54
C GLU A 300 -1.32 17.29 -9.17
N LEU A 301 -0.45 16.45 -8.60
CA LEU A 301 0.13 16.68 -7.29
C LEU A 301 1.02 17.92 -7.28
N THR A 302 1.85 18.09 -8.32
CA THR A 302 2.75 19.24 -8.47
C THR A 302 2.00 20.57 -8.56
N ARG A 303 0.82 20.60 -9.19
CA ARG A 303 0.01 21.83 -9.29
C ARG A 303 -0.43 22.34 -7.92
N ARG A 304 -0.66 21.43 -6.96
CA ARG A 304 -1.06 21.78 -5.59
C ARG A 304 0.15 21.99 -4.67
N HIS A 305 1.28 21.34 -4.98
CA HIS A 305 2.49 21.33 -4.14
C HIS A 305 3.75 21.62 -4.97
N PRO A 306 4.09 22.91 -5.19
CA PRO A 306 5.18 23.29 -6.08
C PRO A 306 6.57 22.81 -5.62
N GLY A 307 6.76 22.60 -4.31
CA GLY A 307 8.03 22.12 -3.74
C GLY A 307 8.32 20.64 -4.02
N LEU A 308 7.35 19.87 -4.53
CA LEU A 308 7.50 18.43 -4.76
C LEU A 308 8.61 18.11 -5.77
N LEU A 309 8.64 18.80 -6.91
CA LEU A 309 9.65 18.53 -7.93
C LEU A 309 11.06 18.93 -7.47
N THR A 310 11.16 20.05 -6.74
CA THR A 310 12.41 20.48 -6.13
C THR A 310 12.93 19.44 -5.15
N ALA A 311 12.05 18.82 -4.36
CA ALA A 311 12.40 17.75 -3.43
C ALA A 311 12.83 16.47 -4.14
N ILE A 312 12.18 16.09 -5.25
CA ILE A 312 12.61 14.96 -6.09
C ILE A 312 14.01 15.22 -6.67
N CYS A 313 14.28 16.43 -7.16
CA CYS A 313 15.62 16.80 -7.64
C CYS A 313 16.65 16.75 -6.51
N ALA A 314 16.37 17.33 -5.34
CA ALA A 314 17.28 17.33 -4.22
C ALA A 314 17.60 15.91 -3.71
N LEU A 315 16.58 15.03 -3.66
CA LEU A 315 16.76 13.63 -3.30
C LEU A 315 17.58 12.87 -4.36
N ALA A 316 17.37 13.15 -5.65
CA ALA A 316 18.16 12.59 -6.72
C ALA A 316 19.63 13.05 -6.67
N ASP A 317 19.86 14.34 -6.42
CA ASP A 317 21.20 14.92 -6.31
C ASP A 317 21.95 14.39 -5.07
N TYR A 318 21.24 14.14 -3.95
CA TYR A 318 21.79 13.44 -2.79
C TYR A 318 22.25 12.02 -3.15
N LEU A 319 21.41 11.24 -3.84
CA LEU A 319 21.78 9.89 -4.27
C LEU A 319 22.92 9.87 -5.27
N ASP A 320 23.04 10.88 -6.12
CA ASP A 320 24.15 11.00 -7.08
C ASP A 320 25.48 11.36 -6.39
N THR A 321 25.42 12.09 -5.27
CA THR A 321 26.62 12.61 -4.57
C THR A 321 27.08 11.69 -3.43
N GLU A 322 26.15 11.29 -2.56
CA GLU A 322 26.42 10.51 -1.35
C GLU A 322 26.15 9.01 -1.54
N GLY A 323 25.34 8.64 -2.54
CA GLY A 323 24.98 7.26 -2.83
C GLY A 323 23.96 6.66 -1.85
N SER A 324 23.95 5.33 -1.81
CA SER A 324 23.16 4.51 -0.88
C SER A 324 24.00 3.31 -0.45
N PRO A 325 23.97 2.93 0.83
CA PRO A 325 24.62 1.70 1.30
C PRO A 325 23.92 0.43 0.80
N VAL A 326 22.77 0.54 0.14
CA VAL A 326 21.99 -0.60 -0.39
C VAL A 326 22.00 -0.58 -1.91
N ASP A 327 22.47 -1.67 -2.53
CA ASP A 327 22.29 -1.96 -3.96
C ASP A 327 21.05 -2.84 -4.15
N TYR A 328 19.89 -2.20 -4.36
CA TYR A 328 18.62 -2.89 -4.57
C TYR A 328 18.58 -3.65 -5.89
N ARG A 329 19.32 -3.26 -6.94
CA ARG A 329 19.39 -4.03 -8.20
C ARG A 329 20.03 -5.39 -7.92
N ARG A 330 21.19 -5.41 -7.26
CA ARG A 330 21.87 -6.65 -6.84
C ARG A 330 20.96 -7.52 -5.98
N ARG A 331 20.27 -6.94 -5.00
CA ARG A 331 19.34 -7.69 -4.14
C ARG A 331 18.17 -8.28 -4.92
N ARG A 332 17.58 -7.55 -5.87
CA ARG A 332 16.49 -8.07 -6.74
C ARG A 332 16.94 -9.24 -7.61
N GLU A 333 18.17 -9.19 -8.12
CA GLU A 333 18.74 -10.26 -8.94
C GLU A 333 19.04 -11.53 -8.12
N THR A 334 19.52 -11.33 -6.89
CA THR A 334 19.91 -12.40 -5.95
C THR A 334 18.68 -13.06 -5.32
N PHE A 335 17.75 -12.27 -4.78
CA PHE A 335 16.59 -12.76 -4.04
C PHE A 335 15.33 -12.71 -4.90
N ARG A 336 15.17 -13.66 -5.83
CA ARG A 336 13.96 -13.77 -6.69
C ARG A 336 12.76 -14.41 -5.98
N ASP A 337 13.05 -15.19 -4.95
CA ASP A 337 12.09 -15.74 -3.99
C ASP A 337 12.78 -15.84 -2.63
N ILE A 338 11.98 -15.97 -1.57
CA ILE A 338 12.46 -16.16 -0.21
C ILE A 338 11.99 -17.52 0.28
N GLU A 339 12.95 -18.40 0.56
CA GLU A 339 12.64 -19.65 1.22
C GLU A 339 12.43 -19.41 2.72
N LEU A 340 11.25 -19.80 3.21
CA LEU A 340 10.96 -19.83 4.64
C LEU A 340 10.26 -21.16 4.93
N SER A 341 11.07 -22.14 5.36
CA SER A 341 10.59 -23.48 5.66
C SER A 341 9.54 -23.45 6.77
N GLN A 342 8.66 -24.45 6.80
CA GLN A 342 7.64 -24.53 7.83
C GLN A 342 8.26 -24.60 9.24
N GLN A 343 9.35 -25.35 9.39
CA GLN A 343 10.02 -25.55 10.67
C GLN A 343 10.63 -24.24 11.18
N VAL A 344 11.30 -23.48 10.31
CA VAL A 344 11.89 -22.18 10.67
C VAL A 344 10.80 -21.16 11.02
N TRP A 345 9.71 -21.12 10.25
CA TRP A 345 8.57 -20.26 10.56
C TRP A 345 7.91 -20.58 11.91
N GLU A 346 7.69 -21.88 12.18
CA GLU A 346 7.15 -22.33 13.46
C GLU A 346 8.09 -21.97 14.62
N HIS A 347 9.39 -22.11 14.42
CA HIS A 347 10.40 -21.72 15.41
C HIS A 347 10.35 -20.23 15.74
N TYR A 348 10.32 -19.33 14.75
CA TYR A 348 10.19 -17.88 14.99
C TYR A 348 8.89 -17.51 15.68
N CYS A 349 7.78 -18.16 15.31
CA CYS A 349 6.51 -17.94 15.98
C CYS A 349 6.54 -18.42 17.45
N ASP A 350 7.16 -19.57 17.72
CA ASP A 350 7.27 -20.11 19.07
C ASP A 350 8.16 -19.23 19.96
N GLN A 351 9.28 -18.71 19.43
CA GLN A 351 10.15 -17.74 20.12
C GLN A 351 9.42 -16.44 20.42
N ALA A 352 8.68 -15.90 19.45
CA ALA A 352 7.91 -14.67 19.60
C ALA A 352 6.59 -14.83 20.38
N ASN A 353 6.25 -16.06 20.81
CA ASN A 353 4.96 -16.41 21.39
C ASN A 353 3.77 -15.91 20.53
N ALA A 354 3.93 -16.06 19.21
CA ALA A 354 2.96 -15.69 18.19
C ALA A 354 2.29 -16.93 17.61
N ASN A 355 1.06 -16.78 17.10
CA ASN A 355 0.39 -17.87 16.40
C ASN A 355 0.89 -17.97 14.95
N PRO A 356 1.52 -19.08 14.52
CA PRO A 356 1.99 -19.24 13.13
C PRO A 356 0.86 -19.28 12.10
N GLY A 357 -0.40 -19.42 12.54
CA GLY A 357 -1.57 -19.42 11.67
C GLY A 357 -1.61 -20.64 10.74
N LYS A 358 -2.36 -20.50 9.65
CA LYS A 358 -2.30 -21.43 8.49
C LYS A 358 -1.23 -20.95 7.50
N GLY A 359 -1.02 -21.69 6.40
CA GLY A 359 -0.01 -21.38 5.37
C GLY A 359 -0.01 -19.94 4.84
N ALA A 360 -1.18 -19.27 4.82
CA ALA A 360 -1.29 -17.86 4.41
C ALA A 360 -0.44 -16.89 5.24
N ARG A 361 -0.30 -17.10 6.56
CA ARG A 361 0.50 -16.20 7.42
C ARG A 361 2.00 -16.37 7.14
N ARG A 362 2.46 -17.61 6.92
CA ARG A 362 3.84 -17.90 6.46
C ARG A 362 4.12 -17.27 5.10
N PHE A 363 3.16 -17.34 4.17
CA PHE A 363 3.30 -16.73 2.85
C PHE A 363 3.43 -15.19 2.93
N ASN A 364 2.65 -14.55 3.80
CA ASN A 364 2.80 -13.11 4.06
C ASN A 364 4.12 -12.76 4.77
N ALA A 365 4.66 -13.64 5.61
CA ALA A 365 6.00 -13.46 6.18
C ALA A 365 7.10 -13.52 5.10
N ARG A 366 6.98 -14.43 4.12
CA ARG A 366 7.86 -14.45 2.94
C ARG A 366 7.76 -13.16 2.12
N ARG A 367 6.54 -12.68 1.84
CA ARG A 367 6.31 -11.38 1.19
C ARG A 367 6.97 -10.23 1.94
N TYR A 368 6.89 -10.24 3.28
CA TYR A 368 7.48 -9.22 4.13
C TYR A 368 9.01 -9.19 4.05
N ILE A 369 9.66 -10.35 4.17
CA ILE A 369 11.12 -10.47 4.01
C ILE A 369 11.53 -10.07 2.59
N PHE A 370 10.82 -10.54 1.56
CA PHE A 370 11.10 -10.22 0.17
C PHE A 370 11.05 -8.70 -0.10
N GLN A 371 10.00 -8.03 0.39
CA GLN A 371 9.85 -6.58 0.26
C GLN A 371 10.95 -5.84 1.03
N MET A 372 11.34 -6.31 2.21
CA MET A 372 12.39 -5.71 3.04
C MET A 372 13.77 -5.79 2.36
N LEU A 373 14.10 -6.96 1.80
CA LEU A 373 15.37 -7.18 1.13
C LEU A 373 15.45 -6.43 -0.20
N THR A 374 14.44 -6.57 -1.05
CA THR A 374 14.55 -6.15 -2.46
C THR A 374 13.92 -4.79 -2.77
N GLY A 375 13.12 -4.24 -1.84
CA GLY A 375 12.31 -3.06 -2.10
C GLY A 375 11.27 -3.27 -3.20
N ALA A 376 10.82 -4.51 -3.44
CA ALA A 376 9.91 -4.86 -4.52
C ALA A 376 8.51 -4.23 -4.40
N ASP A 377 7.95 -3.85 -5.54
CA ASP A 377 6.51 -3.56 -5.67
C ASP A 377 5.74 -4.88 -5.78
N LEU A 378 5.08 -5.28 -4.69
CA LEU A 378 4.27 -6.50 -4.65
C LEU A 378 3.03 -6.44 -5.57
N SER A 379 2.72 -5.28 -6.16
CA SER A 379 1.67 -5.15 -7.19
C SER A 379 2.13 -5.66 -8.57
N ASN A 380 3.44 -5.83 -8.78
CA ASN A 380 3.98 -6.35 -10.02
C ASN A 380 3.68 -7.85 -10.15
N PRO A 381 2.86 -8.29 -11.14
CA PRO A 381 2.49 -9.69 -11.30
C PRO A 381 3.66 -10.61 -11.66
N GLN A 382 4.79 -10.06 -12.14
CA GLN A 382 5.99 -10.82 -12.50
C GLN A 382 6.71 -11.39 -11.26
N HIS A 383 6.49 -10.81 -10.08
CA HIS A 383 7.07 -11.35 -8.85
C HIS A 383 6.35 -12.65 -8.44
N SER A 384 7.12 -13.64 -8.00
CA SER A 384 6.60 -14.90 -7.46
C SER A 384 5.64 -14.66 -6.28
N LEU A 385 6.01 -13.71 -5.42
CA LEU A 385 5.31 -13.32 -4.19
C LEU A 385 4.31 -12.16 -4.37
N ALA A 386 3.98 -11.78 -5.60
CA ALA A 386 3.04 -10.69 -5.91
C ALA A 386 1.66 -10.87 -5.27
N PHE A 387 0.93 -9.76 -5.09
CA PHE A 387 -0.50 -9.78 -4.80
C PHE A 387 -1.27 -10.34 -6.01
N ARG A 388 -2.16 -11.30 -5.77
CA ARG A 388 -2.99 -11.90 -6.83
C ARG A 388 -4.39 -11.29 -6.87
N THR A 389 -4.85 -10.74 -5.75
CA THR A 389 -6.17 -10.13 -5.59
C THR A 389 -6.09 -8.95 -4.63
N GLY A 390 -7.09 -8.06 -4.66
CA GLY A 390 -7.21 -6.99 -3.66
C GLY A 390 -7.37 -7.54 -2.23
N GLU A 391 -8.05 -8.67 -2.07
CA GLU A 391 -8.18 -9.33 -0.76
C GLU A 391 -6.82 -9.80 -0.22
N ASP A 392 -5.92 -10.27 -1.08
CA ASP A 392 -4.55 -10.62 -0.67
C ASP A 392 -3.78 -9.40 -0.17
N GLN A 393 -3.90 -8.27 -0.87
CA GLN A 393 -3.30 -7.00 -0.46
C GLN A 393 -3.86 -6.54 0.89
N ASP A 394 -5.18 -6.61 1.08
CA ASP A 394 -5.85 -6.23 2.34
C ASP A 394 -5.45 -7.15 3.50
N ARG A 395 -5.34 -8.47 3.28
CA ARG A 395 -4.87 -9.41 4.31
C ARG A 395 -3.41 -9.13 4.69
N TYR A 396 -2.55 -8.81 3.71
CA TYR A 396 -1.15 -8.48 3.99
C TYR A 396 -1.01 -7.12 4.71
N MET A 397 -1.55 -6.05 4.13
CA MET A 397 -1.37 -4.68 4.62
C MET A 397 -2.24 -4.36 5.85
N GLY A 398 -3.45 -4.94 5.94
CA GLY A 398 -4.43 -4.62 6.98
C GLY A 398 -4.44 -5.59 8.17
N GLN A 399 -4.17 -6.88 7.94
CA GLN A 399 -4.17 -7.90 9.02
C GLN A 399 -2.76 -8.28 9.43
N PHE A 400 -1.94 -8.79 8.51
CA PHE A 400 -0.61 -9.31 8.82
C PHE A 400 0.31 -8.24 9.42
N GLN A 401 0.50 -7.10 8.74
CA GLN A 401 1.37 -6.03 9.26
C GLN A 401 0.84 -5.40 10.55
N ARG A 402 -0.49 -5.35 10.72
CA ARG A 402 -1.14 -4.82 11.92
C ARG A 402 -0.99 -5.73 13.14
N GLU A 403 -1.14 -7.03 12.95
CA GLU A 403 -1.19 -8.01 14.05
C GLU A 403 0.18 -8.59 14.39
N MET A 404 1.22 -8.25 13.63
CA MET A 404 2.57 -8.76 13.85
C MET A 404 3.17 -8.24 15.16
N GLU A 405 3.50 -9.16 16.06
CA GLU A 405 4.16 -8.91 17.33
C GLU A 405 5.59 -8.35 17.15
N THR A 406 6.07 -7.53 18.10
CA THR A 406 7.41 -6.91 17.99
C THR A 406 8.53 -7.94 17.98
N ALA A 407 8.45 -8.98 18.83
CA ALA A 407 9.42 -10.06 18.83
C ALA A 407 9.46 -10.80 17.48
N LEU A 408 8.30 -11.07 16.88
CA LEU A 408 8.22 -11.74 15.57
C LEU A 408 8.82 -10.88 14.46
N ARG A 409 8.57 -9.57 14.50
CA ARG A 409 9.18 -8.61 13.56
C ARG A 409 10.71 -8.61 13.67
N ALA A 410 11.24 -8.63 14.89
CA ALA A 410 12.68 -8.72 15.13
C ALA A 410 13.27 -10.02 14.58
N SER A 411 12.64 -11.17 14.81
CA SER A 411 13.10 -12.46 14.26
C SER A 411 13.09 -12.49 12.73
N LEU A 412 12.08 -11.89 12.07
CA LEU A 412 12.05 -11.77 10.61
C LEU A 412 13.13 -10.81 10.08
N HIS A 413 13.44 -9.75 10.82
CA HIS A 413 14.52 -8.82 10.47
C HIS A 413 15.90 -9.48 10.61
N GLU A 414 16.13 -10.24 11.69
CA GLU A 414 17.35 -11.02 11.89
C GLU A 414 17.50 -12.11 10.83
N HIS A 415 16.41 -12.78 10.46
CA HIS A 415 16.42 -13.73 9.34
C HIS A 415 16.79 -13.05 8.02
N ALA A 416 16.25 -11.86 7.74
CA ALA A 416 16.63 -11.08 6.56
C ALA A 416 18.13 -10.69 6.57
N ALA A 417 18.66 -10.26 7.71
CA ALA A 417 20.08 -9.99 7.88
C ALA A 417 20.94 -11.25 7.64
N GLY A 418 20.51 -12.40 8.15
CA GLY A 418 21.16 -13.69 7.91
C GLY A 418 21.16 -14.11 6.44
N LEU A 419 20.08 -13.83 5.71
CA LEU A 419 20.02 -14.07 4.25
C LEU A 419 20.99 -13.17 3.47
N LEU A 420 21.17 -11.91 3.88
CA LEU A 420 22.18 -11.01 3.28
C LEU A 420 23.59 -11.54 3.54
N ALA A 421 23.91 -11.88 4.79
CA ALA A 421 25.20 -12.43 5.17
C ALA A 421 25.52 -13.74 4.43
N ALA A 422 24.54 -14.65 4.32
CA ALA A 422 24.69 -15.91 3.58
C ALA A 422 24.93 -15.70 2.07
N ALA A 423 24.42 -14.61 1.50
CA ALA A 423 24.68 -14.22 0.12
C ALA A 423 25.99 -13.41 -0.05
N GLY A 424 26.75 -13.17 1.02
CA GLY A 424 27.98 -12.35 0.99
C GLY A 424 27.72 -10.86 0.79
N ILE A 425 26.52 -10.37 1.18
CA ILE A 425 26.12 -8.97 1.05
C ILE A 425 26.24 -8.29 2.42
N ASP A 426 27.24 -7.42 2.57
CA ASP A 426 27.44 -6.59 3.76
C ASP A 426 26.76 -5.22 3.59
N GLU A 427 25.45 -5.19 3.84
CA GLU A 427 24.62 -4.00 3.72
C GLU A 427 23.53 -3.97 4.80
N PRO A 428 23.03 -2.79 5.22
CA PRO A 428 21.94 -2.73 6.19
C PRO A 428 20.63 -3.27 5.58
N VAL A 429 19.84 -4.00 6.37
CA VAL A 429 18.56 -4.56 5.91
C VAL A 429 17.60 -3.47 5.43
N ASN A 430 17.47 -2.40 6.23
CA ASN A 430 16.66 -1.23 5.91
C ASN A 430 17.52 0.03 5.93
N TRP A 431 17.31 0.90 4.95
CA TRP A 431 17.91 2.23 4.89
C TRP A 431 16.97 3.16 4.11
N SER A 432 16.97 4.45 4.46
CA SER A 432 16.36 5.52 3.67
C SER A 432 17.24 6.77 3.72
N PRO A 433 17.19 7.63 2.70
CA PRO A 433 17.93 8.89 2.71
C PRO A 433 17.54 9.80 3.88
N PRO A 434 18.49 10.56 4.45
CA PRO A 434 18.26 11.52 5.51
C PRO A 434 17.27 12.63 5.09
N ALA A 435 16.41 13.08 6.00
CA ALA A 435 15.40 14.11 5.70
C ALA A 435 16.02 15.49 5.41
N GLU A 436 17.26 15.69 5.87
CA GLU A 436 18.07 16.89 5.71
C GLU A 436 18.30 17.24 4.23
N CYS A 437 18.25 16.26 3.31
CA CYS A 437 18.42 16.54 1.87
C CYS A 437 17.28 17.39 1.26
N VAL A 438 16.16 17.54 1.96
CA VAL A 438 15.03 18.40 1.54
C VAL A 438 14.69 19.46 2.60
N ALA A 439 15.62 19.75 3.51
CA ALA A 439 15.43 20.73 4.57
C ALA A 439 14.96 22.10 4.01
N GLY A 440 13.95 22.68 4.65
CA GLY A 440 13.36 23.97 4.26
C GLY A 440 12.34 23.91 3.11
N LEU A 441 12.14 22.76 2.47
CA LEU A 441 11.08 22.59 1.48
C LEU A 441 9.73 22.28 2.14
N ARG A 442 8.65 22.86 1.58
CA ARG A 442 7.27 22.52 2.00
C ARG A 442 6.77 21.34 1.18
N LEU A 443 6.81 20.17 1.79
CA LEU A 443 6.34 18.92 1.19
C LEU A 443 4.82 18.75 1.37
N PRO A 444 4.14 17.97 0.52
CA PRO A 444 2.69 17.75 0.59
C PRO A 444 2.24 17.00 1.86
N GLY A 445 3.06 16.08 2.34
CA GLY A 445 2.78 15.25 3.51
C GLY A 445 3.48 15.75 4.77
N ARG A 446 3.23 15.04 5.87
CA ARG A 446 3.79 15.34 7.19
C ARG A 446 5.17 14.73 7.37
N GLU A 447 5.89 15.21 8.38
CA GLU A 447 7.05 14.48 8.86
C GLU A 447 6.61 13.14 9.48
N PRO A 448 7.35 12.03 9.25
CA PRO A 448 6.98 10.73 9.79
C PRO A 448 6.82 10.71 11.31
N GLY A 449 7.56 11.55 12.05
CA GLY A 449 7.44 11.69 13.51
C GLY A 449 6.24 12.52 13.99
N ASP A 450 5.56 13.26 13.11
CA ASP A 450 4.43 14.14 13.46
C ASP A 450 3.11 13.35 13.61
N ILE A 451 3.05 12.52 14.65
CA ILE A 451 1.87 11.73 15.00
C ILE A 451 1.80 11.43 16.49
N ASN A 452 0.60 11.47 17.07
CA ASN A 452 0.41 11.10 18.46
C ASN A 452 0.50 9.57 18.63
N THR A 453 1.71 9.08 18.90
CA THR A 453 2.02 7.65 19.07
C THR A 453 1.26 7.01 20.23
N ARG A 454 0.96 7.76 21.30
CA ARG A 454 0.19 7.28 22.45
C ARG A 454 -1.26 7.03 22.08
N LEU A 455 -1.90 7.97 21.40
CA LEU A 455 -3.26 7.82 20.91
C LEU A 455 -3.35 6.73 19.83
N LEU A 456 -2.35 6.65 18.95
CA LEU A 456 -2.22 5.58 17.97
C LEU A 456 -2.19 4.20 18.64
N TYR A 457 -1.35 4.04 19.66
CA TYR A 457 -1.27 2.80 20.46
C TYR A 457 -2.61 2.46 21.10
N GLN A 458 -3.30 3.44 21.70
CA GLN A 458 -4.62 3.23 22.29
C GLN A 458 -5.62 2.72 21.24
N LEU A 459 -5.79 3.43 20.13
CA LEU A 459 -6.79 3.09 19.12
C LEU A 459 -6.53 1.72 18.45
N ILE A 460 -5.27 1.42 18.16
CA ILE A 460 -4.92 0.19 17.43
C ILE A 460 -4.78 -1.01 18.38
N THR A 461 -4.10 -0.84 19.51
CA THR A 461 -3.77 -1.95 20.41
C THR A 461 -4.88 -2.23 21.41
N ILE A 462 -5.50 -1.20 21.99
CA ILE A 462 -6.54 -1.34 23.02
C ILE A 462 -7.92 -1.43 22.37
N GLU A 463 -8.30 -0.44 21.56
CA GLU A 463 -9.64 -0.34 20.97
C GLU A 463 -9.83 -1.19 19.69
N LYS A 464 -8.73 -1.72 19.14
CA LYS A 464 -8.71 -2.60 17.96
C LYS A 464 -9.34 -1.96 16.70
N CYS A 465 -9.26 -0.64 16.56
CA CYS A 465 -9.74 0.08 15.39
C CYS A 465 -9.01 -0.34 14.10
N SER A 466 -9.66 -0.17 12.95
CA SER A 466 -9.03 -0.35 11.64
C SER A 466 -8.08 0.81 11.33
N PHE A 467 -7.05 0.58 10.51
CA PHE A 467 -6.13 1.66 10.11
C PHE A 467 -6.84 2.83 9.45
N THR A 468 -7.87 2.56 8.64
CA THR A 468 -8.71 3.60 8.01
C THR A 468 -9.42 4.47 9.04
N ALA A 469 -10.01 3.86 10.08
CA ALA A 469 -10.69 4.61 11.14
C ALA A 469 -9.70 5.47 11.94
N VAL A 470 -8.53 4.92 12.26
CA VAL A 470 -7.46 5.61 12.99
C VAL A 470 -6.90 6.78 12.18
N ALA A 471 -6.59 6.56 10.90
CA ALA A 471 -6.12 7.60 9.99
C ALA A 471 -7.11 8.77 9.93
N ARG A 472 -8.41 8.46 9.78
CA ARG A 472 -9.48 9.48 9.79
C ARG A 472 -9.57 10.24 11.10
N GLN A 473 -9.42 9.56 12.24
CA GLN A 473 -9.51 10.17 13.57
C GLN A 473 -8.29 11.05 13.89
N LEU A 474 -7.10 10.65 13.45
CA LEU A 474 -5.86 11.41 13.64
C LEU A 474 -5.62 12.47 12.56
N GLY A 475 -6.42 12.49 11.49
CA GLY A 475 -6.23 13.42 10.38
C GLY A 475 -4.95 13.18 9.59
N VAL A 476 -4.49 11.92 9.52
CA VAL A 476 -3.27 11.50 8.82
C VAL A 476 -3.59 10.47 7.74
N THR A 477 -2.62 10.13 6.91
CA THR A 477 -2.77 9.09 5.88
C THR A 477 -2.73 7.68 6.49
N ILE A 478 -3.35 6.70 5.82
CA ILE A 478 -3.27 5.28 6.23
C ILE A 478 -1.82 4.81 6.27
N GLU A 479 -0.97 5.36 5.41
CA GLU A 479 0.42 4.92 5.28
C GLU A 479 1.29 5.43 6.41
N HIS A 480 0.98 6.63 6.93
CA HIS A 480 1.57 7.14 8.17
C HIS A 480 1.21 6.24 9.36
N VAL A 481 -0.06 5.84 9.48
CA VAL A 481 -0.51 4.88 10.51
C VAL A 481 0.22 3.54 10.37
N ARG A 482 0.32 2.99 9.16
CA ARG A 482 1.03 1.71 8.89
C ARG A 482 2.50 1.80 9.26
N TYR A 483 3.18 2.87 8.85
CA TYR A 483 4.59 3.09 9.14
C TYR A 483 4.87 3.11 10.64
N ILE A 484 4.13 3.91 11.41
CA ILE A 484 4.34 4.01 12.85
C ILE A 484 3.93 2.73 13.56
N THR A 485 2.89 2.04 13.07
CA THR A 485 2.49 0.74 13.63
C THR A 485 3.61 -0.31 13.55
N ARG A 486 4.50 -0.23 12.55
CA ARG A 486 5.69 -1.11 12.45
C ARG A 486 6.75 -0.79 13.50
N GLN A 487 6.75 0.41 14.05
CA GLN A 487 7.68 0.86 15.09
C GLN A 487 7.08 0.71 16.49
N LEU A 488 5.75 0.69 16.60
CA LEU A 488 5.07 0.47 17.88
C LEU A 488 5.48 -0.86 18.50
N TYR A 489 5.76 -0.80 19.80
CA TYR A 489 5.88 -1.98 20.64
C TYR A 489 4.52 -2.68 20.74
N ARG A 490 4.53 -3.99 20.47
CA ARG A 490 3.40 -4.88 20.62
C ARG A 490 3.80 -6.02 21.53
N GLU A 491 3.11 -6.09 22.66
CA GLU A 491 3.25 -7.19 23.61
C GLU A 491 2.95 -8.54 22.94
N THR A 492 3.67 -9.56 23.37
CA THR A 492 3.43 -10.93 22.96
C THR A 492 2.03 -11.37 23.37
N THR A 493 1.30 -12.01 22.45
CA THR A 493 -0.07 -12.43 22.69
C THR A 493 -0.12 -13.48 23.83
N LYS A 494 -0.76 -13.14 24.96
CA LYS A 494 -0.99 -14.12 26.04
C LYS A 494 -2.09 -15.10 25.61
N HIS A 495 -1.68 -16.32 25.28
CA HIS A 495 -2.58 -17.36 24.83
C HIS A 495 -3.27 -18.07 26.02
N PRO A 496 -4.60 -18.35 25.96
CA PRO A 496 -5.28 -19.15 26.97
C PRO A 496 -4.61 -20.52 27.14
N LYS A 497 -4.56 -21.06 28.36
CA LYS A 497 -3.89 -22.33 28.70
C LYS A 497 -4.30 -23.53 27.82
N ASN A 498 -5.52 -23.52 27.27
CA ASN A 498 -6.07 -24.59 26.43
C ASN A 498 -6.09 -24.27 24.93
N SER A 499 -5.45 -23.18 24.51
CA SER A 499 -5.41 -22.79 23.11
C SER A 499 -4.37 -23.60 22.32
N SER A 500 -4.60 -23.74 21.01
CA SER A 500 -3.67 -24.42 20.10
C SER A 500 -2.23 -23.86 20.18
N PRO A 501 -1.99 -22.53 20.23
CA PRO A 501 -0.65 -21.97 20.39
C PRO A 501 0.02 -22.36 21.72
N ALA A 502 -0.69 -22.26 22.85
CA ALA A 502 -0.14 -22.65 24.16
C ALA A 502 0.24 -24.15 24.19
N ALA A 503 -0.59 -25.01 23.58
CA ALA A 503 -0.29 -26.43 23.45
C ALA A 503 0.90 -26.70 22.53
N ARG A 504 1.10 -25.91 21.46
CA ARG A 504 2.26 -26.00 20.57
C ARG A 504 3.53 -25.57 21.28
N GLN A 505 3.51 -24.42 21.95
CA GLN A 505 4.65 -23.90 22.71
C GLN A 505 5.11 -24.87 23.80
N ALA A 506 4.17 -25.48 24.52
CA ALA A 506 4.49 -26.53 25.51
C ALA A 506 5.19 -27.74 24.85
N ARG A 507 4.84 -28.10 23.61
CA ARG A 507 5.51 -29.17 22.86
C ARG A 507 6.89 -28.75 22.37
N HIS A 508 7.07 -27.52 21.91
CA HIS A 508 8.38 -27.02 21.49
C HIS A 508 9.35 -26.97 22.68
N ARG A 509 8.93 -26.41 23.82
CA ARG A 509 9.73 -26.45 25.05
C ARG A 509 10.03 -27.88 25.50
N ALA A 510 9.04 -28.78 25.40
CA ALA A 510 9.25 -30.19 25.71
C ALA A 510 10.24 -30.88 24.74
N ASN A 511 10.25 -30.54 23.44
CA ASN A 511 11.24 -31.08 22.50
C ASN A 511 12.68 -30.70 22.88
N GLY A 512 12.90 -29.49 23.41
CA GLY A 512 14.24 -29.01 23.77
C GLY A 512 14.75 -29.52 25.13
N ILE A 513 13.86 -30.00 26.01
CA ILE A 513 14.20 -30.43 27.37
C ILE A 513 14.04 -31.95 27.54
N LEU A 514 12.94 -32.53 27.04
CA LEU A 514 12.56 -33.92 27.25
C LEU A 514 13.12 -34.83 26.15
N ASP A 515 14.44 -34.80 25.99
CA ASP A 515 15.17 -35.70 25.10
C ASP A 515 15.51 -37.04 25.79
N ARG A 516 16.15 -37.95 25.05
CA ARG A 516 16.51 -39.28 25.58
C ARG A 516 17.49 -39.17 26.75
N ALA A 517 18.49 -38.31 26.63
CA ALA A 517 19.50 -38.10 27.66
C ALA A 517 18.90 -37.55 28.95
N PHE A 518 17.91 -36.66 28.86
CA PHE A 518 17.15 -36.16 30.01
C PHE A 518 16.46 -37.29 30.78
N TYR A 519 15.74 -38.18 30.08
CA TYR A 519 15.06 -39.27 30.76
C TYR A 519 16.03 -40.37 31.27
N GLU A 520 17.16 -40.59 30.61
CA GLU A 520 18.20 -41.48 31.13
C GLU A 520 18.75 -40.96 32.46
N ARG A 521 19.00 -39.65 32.57
CA ARG A 521 19.43 -39.02 33.85
C ARG A 521 18.32 -39.01 34.89
N GLU A 522 17.15 -38.49 34.57
CA GLU A 522 16.11 -38.20 35.56
C GLU A 522 15.25 -39.42 35.90
N HIS A 523 14.86 -40.22 34.90
CA HIS A 523 13.94 -41.34 35.10
C HIS A 523 14.67 -42.66 35.40
N ILE A 524 15.82 -42.92 34.76
CA ILE A 524 16.56 -44.18 34.92
C ILE A 524 17.59 -44.08 36.05
N GLN A 525 18.51 -43.11 36.00
CA GLN A 525 19.56 -42.97 37.02
C GLN A 525 19.02 -42.43 38.34
N ALA A 526 18.29 -41.31 38.31
CA ALA A 526 17.72 -40.70 39.51
C ALA A 526 16.39 -41.34 39.98
N ARG A 527 15.87 -42.33 39.25
CA ARG A 527 14.62 -43.07 39.56
C ARG A 527 13.39 -42.20 39.84
N LYS A 528 13.33 -40.99 39.26
CA LYS A 528 12.18 -40.09 39.46
C LYS A 528 10.95 -40.61 38.72
N ASP A 529 9.79 -40.51 39.37
CA ASP A 529 8.54 -40.86 38.74
C ASP A 529 8.03 -39.74 37.81
N LEU A 530 7.18 -40.09 36.83
CA LEU A 530 6.65 -39.10 35.88
C LEU A 530 5.88 -37.93 36.53
N PRO A 531 5.13 -38.13 37.64
CA PRO A 531 4.59 -37.03 38.44
C PRO A 531 5.64 -36.03 38.94
N THR A 532 6.75 -36.51 39.49
CA THR A 532 7.83 -35.66 40.02
C THR A 532 8.50 -34.90 38.87
N ILE A 533 8.83 -35.59 37.77
CA ILE A 533 9.37 -34.96 36.56
C ILE A 533 8.39 -33.89 36.02
N ALA A 534 7.09 -34.15 36.02
CA ALA A 534 6.08 -33.18 35.58
C ALA A 534 5.98 -31.95 36.50
N ALA A 535 6.16 -32.13 37.82
CA ALA A 535 6.15 -31.04 38.78
C ALA A 535 7.41 -30.16 38.65
N GLU A 536 8.58 -30.77 38.51
CA GLU A 536 9.87 -30.07 38.38
C GLU A 536 10.01 -29.35 37.04
N THR A 537 9.55 -29.96 35.94
CA THR A 537 9.64 -29.36 34.59
C THR A 537 8.48 -28.43 34.25
N GLY A 538 7.40 -28.44 35.04
CA GLY A 538 6.18 -27.67 34.78
C GLY A 538 5.34 -28.18 33.59
N PHE A 539 5.71 -29.31 32.97
CA PHE A 539 4.94 -29.93 31.87
C PHE A 539 3.79 -30.79 32.38
N THR A 540 2.73 -30.94 31.58
CA THR A 540 1.66 -31.88 31.95
C THR A 540 2.17 -33.32 31.93
N ARG A 541 1.76 -34.14 32.92
CA ARG A 541 2.12 -35.58 32.99
C ARG A 541 1.87 -36.33 31.68
N ARG A 542 0.80 -36.00 30.95
CA ARG A 542 0.49 -36.60 29.64
C ARG A 542 1.56 -36.29 28.60
N LEU A 543 2.11 -35.08 28.61
CA LEU A 543 3.16 -34.65 27.70
C LEU A 543 4.48 -35.37 28.01
N VAL A 544 4.89 -35.38 29.28
CA VAL A 544 6.09 -36.12 29.74
C VAL A 544 5.98 -37.60 29.37
N ALA A 545 4.87 -38.26 29.68
CA ALA A 545 4.67 -39.66 29.32
C ALA A 545 4.72 -39.92 27.81
N ARG A 546 4.23 -38.98 26.99
CA ARG A 546 4.28 -39.11 25.53
C ARG A 546 5.72 -39.01 25.01
N TYR A 547 6.52 -38.10 25.58
CA TYR A 547 7.91 -37.90 25.19
C TYR A 547 8.82 -39.03 25.65
N ALA A 548 8.62 -39.56 26.85
CA ALA A 548 9.32 -40.77 27.29
C ALA A 548 9.05 -41.97 26.36
N ARG A 549 7.80 -42.18 25.92
CA ARG A 549 7.51 -43.21 24.88
C ARG A 549 8.18 -42.92 23.55
N LYS A 550 8.19 -41.66 23.10
CA LYS A 550 8.88 -41.24 21.87
C LYS A 550 10.39 -41.50 21.95
N ALA A 551 10.97 -41.37 23.13
CA ALA A 551 12.37 -41.66 23.41
C ALA A 551 12.66 -43.17 23.63
N GLY A 552 11.66 -44.05 23.50
CA GLY A 552 11.81 -45.50 23.64
C GLY A 552 11.87 -46.00 25.09
N ILE A 553 11.46 -45.19 26.07
CA ILE A 553 11.57 -45.53 27.49
C ILE A 553 10.28 -46.16 27.99
N SER A 554 10.40 -47.36 28.57
CA SER A 554 9.25 -48.13 29.06
C SER A 554 8.68 -47.50 30.32
N ILE A 555 7.50 -46.91 30.18
CA ILE A 555 6.73 -46.38 31.30
C ILE A 555 5.80 -47.49 31.75
N ASN A 556 6.28 -48.41 32.58
CA ASN A 556 5.39 -49.37 33.20
C ASN A 556 4.42 -48.60 34.12
N PRO A 557 3.11 -48.67 33.89
CA PRO A 557 2.17 -48.13 34.86
C PRO A 557 2.31 -49.01 36.10
N ALA A 558 2.90 -48.46 37.17
CA ALA A 558 2.85 -49.07 38.48
C ALA A 558 1.41 -49.56 38.69
N ILE A 559 1.24 -50.89 38.79
CA ILE A 559 -0.04 -51.54 39.03
C ILE A 559 -0.52 -50.99 40.37
N LYS A 560 -1.37 -49.97 40.32
CA LYS A 560 -1.98 -49.40 41.52
C LYS A 560 -2.83 -50.53 42.08
N LYS A 561 -2.43 -51.11 43.23
CA LYS A 561 -3.19 -52.15 43.95
C LYS A 561 -4.67 -51.76 43.92
N MET A 562 -5.44 -52.51 43.14
CA MET A 562 -6.88 -52.32 43.03
C MET A 562 -7.46 -52.70 44.41
N ALA A 563 -8.32 -51.86 44.98
CA ALA A 563 -9.13 -52.25 46.13
C ALA A 563 -9.85 -53.57 45.82
N ASP A 564 -9.88 -54.50 46.78
CA ASP A 564 -10.39 -55.85 46.57
C ASP A 564 -11.93 -55.85 46.60
N ILE A 565 -12.55 -55.39 45.50
CA ILE A 565 -14.00 -55.47 45.34
C ILE A 565 -14.31 -56.85 44.75
N ASP A 566 -15.00 -57.68 45.53
CA ASP A 566 -15.44 -59.01 45.12
C ASP A 566 -16.28 -58.93 43.83
N ARG A 567 -15.83 -59.70 42.83
CA ARG A 567 -16.49 -59.84 41.54
C ARG A 567 -17.91 -60.39 41.65
N ARG A 568 -18.16 -61.34 42.57
CA ARG A 568 -19.48 -61.96 42.74
C ARG A 568 -20.47 -60.96 43.33
N TRP A 569 -20.08 -60.29 44.41
CA TRP A 569 -20.87 -59.21 45.00
C TRP A 569 -21.18 -58.11 43.98
N LEU A 570 -20.19 -57.64 43.22
CA LEU A 570 -20.42 -56.60 42.22
C LEU A 570 -21.32 -57.06 41.07
N ALA A 571 -21.25 -58.34 40.69
CA ALA A 571 -22.14 -58.92 39.67
C ALA A 571 -23.59 -59.00 40.17
N GLU A 572 -23.78 -59.30 41.46
CA GLU A 572 -25.09 -59.29 42.09
C GLU A 572 -25.66 -57.89 42.21
N GLN A 573 -24.92 -56.95 42.81
CA GLN A 573 -25.36 -55.57 43.02
C GLN A 573 -25.64 -54.82 41.71
N ALA A 574 -24.75 -54.98 40.72
CA ALA A 574 -24.81 -54.20 39.49
C ALA A 574 -25.51 -54.93 38.32
N GLY A 575 -25.63 -56.26 38.39
CA GLY A 575 -26.21 -57.12 37.36
C GLY A 575 -27.58 -57.69 37.72
N LYS A 576 -27.75 -58.25 38.93
CA LYS A 576 -29.05 -58.81 39.38
C LYS A 576 -29.95 -57.76 40.03
N LEU A 577 -29.40 -56.90 40.90
CA LEU A 577 -30.14 -55.89 41.67
C LEU A 577 -30.22 -54.52 40.96
N PHE A 578 -29.59 -54.37 39.79
CA PHE A 578 -29.62 -53.17 38.94
C PHE A 578 -29.31 -51.83 39.63
N ARG A 579 -28.57 -51.85 40.74
CA ARG A 579 -28.18 -50.62 41.46
C ARG A 579 -27.27 -49.74 40.61
N THR A 580 -27.36 -48.42 40.77
CA THR A 580 -26.53 -47.51 39.97
C THR A 580 -25.07 -47.59 40.41
N ASN A 581 -24.14 -47.31 39.49
CA ASN A 581 -22.71 -47.26 39.85
C ASN A 581 -22.44 -46.20 40.93
N ASP A 582 -23.24 -45.13 40.98
CA ASP A 582 -23.11 -44.07 41.97
C ASP A 582 -23.65 -44.49 43.34
N ASP A 583 -24.72 -45.28 43.41
CA ASP A 583 -25.23 -45.83 44.68
C ASP A 583 -24.27 -46.89 45.27
N ILE A 584 -23.77 -47.80 44.42
CA ILE A 584 -22.76 -48.79 44.81
C ILE A 584 -21.48 -48.07 45.26
N ALA A 585 -21.13 -46.97 44.60
CA ALA A 585 -19.96 -46.18 44.96
C ALA A 585 -20.16 -45.40 46.26
N ALA A 586 -21.35 -44.84 46.50
CA ALA A 586 -21.67 -44.14 47.74
C ALA A 586 -21.60 -45.07 48.94
N GLU A 587 -22.11 -46.30 48.82
CA GLU A 587 -22.04 -47.31 49.89
C GLU A 587 -20.59 -47.75 50.17
N LEU A 588 -19.77 -47.90 49.14
CA LEU A 588 -18.37 -48.30 49.29
C LEU A 588 -17.42 -47.11 49.58
N GLY A 589 -17.92 -45.88 49.69
CA GLY A 589 -17.09 -44.68 49.82
C GLY A 589 -16.19 -44.40 48.61
N LEU A 590 -16.52 -44.96 47.45
CA LEU A 590 -15.78 -44.84 46.20
C LEU A 590 -16.43 -43.84 45.24
N ARG A 591 -15.78 -43.59 44.11
CA ARG A 591 -16.37 -42.85 43.00
C ARG A 591 -17.04 -43.81 42.01
N GLY A 592 -18.20 -43.43 41.44
CA GLY A 592 -18.93 -44.25 40.45
C GLY A 592 -18.09 -44.70 39.24
N GLU A 593 -17.12 -43.89 38.81
CA GLU A 593 -16.18 -44.27 37.73
C GLU A 593 -15.25 -45.43 38.14
N THR A 594 -14.94 -45.56 39.42
CA THR A 594 -14.17 -46.69 39.95
C THR A 594 -14.97 -47.98 39.78
N ILE A 595 -16.22 -48.02 40.24
CA ILE A 595 -17.14 -49.16 40.08
C ILE A 595 -17.34 -49.50 38.60
N ARG A 596 -17.50 -48.49 37.73
CA ARG A 596 -17.58 -48.67 36.26
C ARG A 596 -16.34 -49.37 35.69
N ARG A 597 -15.15 -49.07 36.21
CA ARG A 597 -13.89 -49.70 35.79
C ARG A 597 -13.81 -51.16 36.25
N TYR A 598 -14.19 -51.46 37.50
CA TYR A 598 -14.27 -52.85 37.99
C TYR A 598 -15.24 -53.70 37.17
N ARG A 599 -16.43 -53.17 36.86
CA ARG A 599 -17.41 -53.87 36.02
C ARG A 599 -16.90 -54.20 34.62
N ARG A 600 -16.21 -53.24 33.97
CA ARG A 600 -15.59 -53.46 32.66
C ARG A 600 -14.52 -54.57 32.72
N ASN A 601 -13.67 -54.54 33.74
CA ASN A 601 -12.62 -55.53 33.92
C ASN A 601 -13.18 -56.93 34.22
N TYR A 602 -14.29 -57.03 34.96
CA TYR A 602 -14.93 -58.30 35.31
C TYR A 602 -15.95 -58.81 34.28
N GLY A 603 -16.19 -58.06 33.20
CA GLY A 603 -17.16 -58.41 32.15
C GLY A 603 -18.63 -58.34 32.59
N ILE A 604 -18.95 -57.60 33.65
CA ILE A 604 -20.31 -57.51 34.19
C ILE A 604 -21.13 -56.51 33.36
N ARG A 605 -22.16 -56.99 32.67
CA ARG A 605 -23.03 -56.13 31.83
C ARG A 605 -23.68 -55.03 32.67
N GLY A 606 -23.64 -53.81 32.12
CA GLY A 606 -24.30 -52.60 32.59
C GLY A 606 -25.82 -52.68 32.61
N ARG A 607 -26.50 -51.88 33.45
CA ARG A 607 -27.82 -51.36 33.07
C ARG A 607 -27.67 -50.65 31.71
N SER A 608 -28.63 -50.84 30.80
CA SER A 608 -28.63 -50.13 29.51
C SER A 608 -28.61 -48.61 29.75
N THR A 609 -27.62 -47.94 29.17
CA THR A 609 -27.51 -46.47 29.23
C THR A 609 -28.37 -45.86 28.13
N GLY A 610 -29.20 -44.86 28.45
CA GLY A 610 -30.05 -44.16 27.47
C GLY A 610 -31.53 -44.18 27.85
N SER A 611 -32.41 -43.89 26.89
CA SER A 611 -33.88 -43.89 27.09
C SER A 611 -34.39 -45.24 27.61
N ALA A 612 -33.85 -46.37 27.13
CA ALA A 612 -34.26 -47.71 27.57
C ALA A 612 -34.09 -47.98 29.08
N GLY A 613 -33.29 -47.16 29.79
CA GLY A 613 -33.07 -47.29 31.22
C GLY A 613 -34.03 -46.49 32.10
N HIS A 614 -34.82 -45.54 31.59
CA HIS A 614 -35.68 -44.69 32.42
C HIS A 614 -37.10 -45.29 32.57
N VAL A 615 -37.58 -45.46 33.82
CA VAL A 615 -38.91 -46.05 34.11
C VAL A 615 -40.04 -45.27 33.43
N ILE A 616 -39.94 -43.94 33.41
CA ILE A 616 -40.95 -43.03 32.83
C ILE A 616 -41.03 -43.15 31.29
N THR A 617 -39.93 -43.47 30.61
CA THR A 617 -39.94 -43.64 29.14
C THR A 617 -40.46 -45.01 28.69
N ASN A 618 -40.65 -45.95 29.63
CA ASN A 618 -41.20 -47.28 29.38
C ASN A 618 -42.69 -47.38 29.77
N LEU A 619 -43.30 -46.29 30.28
CA LEU A 619 -44.74 -46.23 30.52
C LEU A 619 -45.47 -46.17 29.18
N LYS A 620 -46.35 -47.15 28.94
CA LYS A 620 -47.30 -47.11 27.83
C LYS A 620 -48.56 -46.39 28.30
N HIS A 621 -49.03 -45.43 27.52
CA HIS A 621 -50.20 -44.62 27.83
C HIS A 621 -51.28 -44.83 26.76
N PRO A 622 -51.93 -46.01 26.71
CA PRO A 622 -52.86 -46.36 25.63
C PRO A 622 -54.07 -45.43 25.53
N SER A 623 -54.43 -44.75 26.62
CA SER A 623 -55.51 -43.76 26.67
C SER A 623 -55.13 -42.39 26.08
N LEU A 624 -53.86 -42.14 25.73
CA LEU A 624 -53.42 -40.86 25.20
C LEU A 624 -53.55 -40.76 23.66
N PRO A 625 -53.83 -39.55 23.15
CA PRO A 625 -53.78 -39.26 21.72
C PRO A 625 -52.45 -39.69 21.08
N ARG A 626 -52.51 -40.16 19.83
CA ARG A 626 -51.37 -40.73 19.10
C ARG A 626 -50.15 -39.81 19.08
N ASP A 627 -50.34 -38.52 18.85
CA ASP A 627 -49.25 -37.55 18.75
C ASP A 627 -48.52 -37.34 20.09
N ILE A 628 -49.23 -37.46 21.21
CA ILE A 628 -48.62 -37.42 22.54
C ILE A 628 -47.85 -38.71 22.77
N ARG A 629 -48.45 -39.89 22.51
CA ARG A 629 -47.76 -41.18 22.65
C ARG A 629 -46.44 -41.23 21.87
N LEU A 630 -46.44 -40.78 20.62
CA LEU A 630 -45.23 -40.72 19.79
C LEU A 630 -44.14 -39.82 20.39
N ALA A 631 -44.52 -38.73 21.05
CA ALA A 631 -43.58 -37.81 21.67
C ALA A 631 -42.97 -38.34 22.99
N VAL A 632 -43.68 -39.20 23.74
CA VAL A 632 -43.27 -39.62 25.10
C VAL A 632 -42.91 -41.09 25.28
N GLU A 633 -43.54 -42.01 24.56
CA GLU A 633 -43.24 -43.44 24.68
C GLU A 633 -41.87 -43.73 24.05
N GLY A 634 -40.94 -44.31 24.82
CA GLY A 634 -39.58 -44.65 24.37
C GLY A 634 -38.62 -43.47 24.20
N GLN A 635 -39.07 -42.22 24.37
CA GLN A 635 -38.28 -41.01 24.10
C GLN A 635 -37.87 -40.26 25.38
N ARG A 636 -36.57 -40.02 25.55
CA ARG A 636 -36.06 -39.25 26.70
C ARG A 636 -36.47 -37.78 26.59
N GLY A 637 -37.11 -37.25 27.64
CA GLY A 637 -37.51 -35.83 27.71
C GLY A 637 -38.69 -35.45 26.83
N GLY A 638 -39.50 -36.41 26.36
CA GLY A 638 -40.70 -36.16 25.57
C GLY A 638 -41.70 -35.23 26.24
N TRP A 639 -42.03 -35.49 27.51
CA TRP A 639 -42.96 -34.69 28.31
C TRP A 639 -42.50 -33.23 28.46
N GLN A 640 -41.19 -33.03 28.61
CA GLN A 640 -40.60 -31.69 28.68
C GLN A 640 -40.68 -30.96 27.33
N ARG A 641 -40.54 -31.67 26.20
CA ARG A 641 -40.69 -31.05 24.87
C ARG A 641 -42.13 -30.63 24.60
N LEU A 642 -43.11 -31.45 24.99
CA LEU A 642 -44.54 -31.09 24.91
C LEU A 642 -44.86 -29.86 25.75
N GLN A 643 -44.34 -29.78 26.98
CA GLN A 643 -44.53 -28.63 27.85
C GLN A 643 -43.90 -27.35 27.26
N ARG A 644 -42.69 -27.46 26.71
CA ARG A 644 -42.02 -26.31 26.08
C ARG A 644 -42.71 -25.86 24.80
N PHE A 645 -43.29 -26.79 24.04
CA PHE A 645 -44.12 -26.44 22.89
C PHE A 645 -45.37 -25.65 23.33
N GLN A 646 -46.09 -26.12 24.36
CA GLN A 646 -47.24 -25.40 24.93
C GLN A 646 -46.86 -23.99 25.42
N GLN A 647 -45.77 -23.86 26.18
CA GLN A 647 -45.28 -22.58 26.70
C GLN A 647 -44.81 -21.64 25.60
N MET A 648 -44.15 -22.17 24.57
CA MET A 648 -43.63 -21.38 23.46
C MET A 648 -44.76 -20.69 22.68
N MET A 649 -45.90 -21.36 22.49
CA MET A 649 -47.04 -20.83 21.72
C MET A 649 -47.71 -19.61 22.36
N ALA A 650 -47.38 -19.25 23.60
CA ALA A 650 -47.80 -18.00 24.23
C ALA A 650 -47.00 -16.76 23.77
N TYR A 651 -45.96 -16.95 22.95
CA TYR A 651 -45.06 -15.87 22.52
C TYR A 651 -45.07 -15.69 20.99
N PRO A 652 -44.81 -14.48 20.47
CA PRO A 652 -44.86 -14.23 19.03
C PRO A 652 -43.69 -14.86 18.24
N SER A 653 -42.59 -15.27 18.90
CA SER A 653 -41.42 -15.86 18.24
C SER A 653 -40.66 -16.83 19.15
N ILE A 654 -39.87 -17.72 18.54
CA ILE A 654 -38.95 -18.62 19.27
C ILE A 654 -37.91 -17.81 20.07
N ASN A 655 -37.46 -16.66 19.57
CA ASN A 655 -36.50 -15.80 20.26
C ASN A 655 -37.08 -15.21 21.55
N SER A 656 -38.30 -14.66 21.49
CA SER A 656 -38.98 -14.11 22.67
C SER A 656 -39.35 -15.21 23.67
N ALA A 657 -39.79 -16.39 23.20
CA ALA A 657 -40.02 -17.55 24.05
C ALA A 657 -38.72 -18.02 24.75
N ALA A 658 -37.60 -18.10 24.02
CA ALA A 658 -36.32 -18.51 24.59
C ALA A 658 -35.83 -17.54 25.67
N GLN A 659 -35.99 -16.23 25.44
CA GLN A 659 -35.63 -15.20 26.42
C GLN A 659 -36.51 -15.29 27.67
N ALA A 660 -37.83 -15.43 27.51
CA ALA A 660 -38.77 -15.54 28.62
C ALA A 660 -38.57 -16.82 29.45
N LEU A 661 -38.24 -17.94 28.80
CA LEU A 661 -37.97 -19.23 29.44
C LEU A 661 -36.53 -19.37 29.96
N ALA A 662 -35.69 -18.33 29.85
CA ALA A 662 -34.26 -18.33 30.19
C ALA A 662 -33.46 -19.49 29.53
N LEU A 663 -33.80 -19.81 28.28
CA LEU A 663 -33.15 -20.84 27.47
C LEU A 663 -32.35 -20.21 26.31
N ARG A 664 -31.28 -20.88 25.88
CA ARG A 664 -30.62 -20.49 24.62
C ARG A 664 -31.52 -20.84 23.44
N HIS A 665 -31.69 -19.91 22.50
CA HIS A 665 -32.49 -20.08 21.29
C HIS A 665 -32.23 -21.42 20.58
N GLN A 666 -30.95 -21.76 20.34
CA GLN A 666 -30.54 -23.02 19.69
C GLN A 666 -31.07 -24.27 20.39
N ASN A 667 -31.17 -24.27 21.73
CA ASN A 667 -31.67 -25.41 22.49
C ASN A 667 -33.18 -25.59 22.31
N LEU A 668 -33.94 -24.48 22.27
CA LEU A 668 -35.38 -24.52 22.06
C LEU A 668 -35.72 -24.98 20.64
N THR A 669 -34.99 -24.46 19.63
CA THR A 669 -35.12 -24.92 18.23
C THR A 669 -34.84 -26.41 18.07
N LEU A 670 -33.76 -26.92 18.68
CA LEU A 670 -33.41 -28.34 18.63
C LEU A 670 -34.50 -29.23 19.24
N GLN A 671 -35.15 -28.76 20.32
CA GLN A 671 -36.21 -29.51 20.96
C GLN A 671 -37.49 -29.57 20.15
N ILE A 672 -37.86 -28.48 19.48
CA ILE A 672 -39.03 -28.46 18.60
C ILE A 672 -38.79 -29.33 17.38
N ASN A 673 -37.63 -29.18 16.72
CA ASN A 673 -37.27 -30.04 15.59
C ASN A 673 -37.31 -31.53 15.96
N ARG A 674 -36.90 -31.86 17.19
CA ARG A 674 -36.97 -33.24 17.68
C ARG A 674 -38.41 -33.68 17.94
N LEU A 675 -39.25 -32.83 18.51
CA LEU A 675 -40.67 -33.11 18.71
C LEU A 675 -41.41 -33.30 17.38
N GLU A 676 -41.14 -32.46 16.38
CA GLU A 676 -41.67 -32.58 15.01
C GLU A 676 -41.20 -33.89 14.36
N ALA A 677 -39.93 -34.28 14.55
CA ALA A 677 -39.41 -35.55 14.06
C ALA A 677 -40.03 -36.78 14.75
N ASP A 678 -40.27 -36.70 16.06
CA ASP A 678 -40.89 -37.79 16.84
C ASP A 678 -42.38 -37.97 16.41
N ILE A 679 -43.09 -36.88 16.09
CA ILE A 679 -44.50 -36.89 15.65
C ILE A 679 -44.65 -37.14 14.14
N GLY A 680 -43.60 -36.84 13.36
CA GLY A 680 -43.48 -37.05 11.92
C GLY A 680 -43.99 -35.89 11.05
N GLU A 681 -44.35 -34.75 11.64
CA GLU A 681 -44.88 -33.58 10.93
C GLU A 681 -44.51 -32.25 11.60
N PRO A 682 -44.45 -31.14 10.82
CA PRO A 682 -44.19 -29.81 11.37
C PRO A 682 -45.36 -29.30 12.21
N LEU A 683 -45.06 -28.78 13.40
CA LEU A 683 -46.04 -28.29 14.37
C LEU A 683 -46.18 -26.76 14.34
N ILE A 684 -45.18 -26.07 13.81
CA ILE A 684 -45.18 -24.61 13.69
C ILE A 684 -44.99 -24.16 12.24
N GLN A 685 -45.74 -23.14 11.84
CA GLN A 685 -45.43 -22.34 10.67
C GLN A 685 -44.35 -21.34 11.07
N ARG A 686 -43.13 -21.55 10.57
CA ARG A 686 -42.01 -20.64 10.84
C ARG A 686 -42.29 -19.31 10.17
N ALA A 687 -42.12 -18.21 10.90
CA ALA A 687 -42.33 -16.87 10.38
C ALA A 687 -41.45 -16.62 9.14
N PRO A 688 -42.01 -16.27 7.97
CA PRO A 688 -41.24 -16.01 6.76
C PRO A 688 -40.44 -14.69 6.81
N HIS A 689 -40.81 -13.78 7.71
CA HIS A 689 -40.13 -12.49 7.91
C HIS A 689 -40.00 -12.15 9.41
N ARG A 690 -39.04 -11.26 9.74
CA ARG A 690 -38.66 -10.84 11.10
C ARG A 690 -39.78 -10.18 11.93
N TYR A 691 -40.92 -9.85 11.31
CA TYR A 691 -42.05 -9.14 11.94
C TYR A 691 -43.36 -9.93 11.94
N THR A 692 -43.37 -11.17 11.47
CA THR A 692 -44.57 -12.03 11.48
C THR A 692 -44.53 -12.92 12.71
N ALA A 693 -45.66 -13.03 13.43
CA ALA A 693 -45.77 -13.96 14.54
C ALA A 693 -45.73 -15.42 14.03
N MET A 694 -45.14 -16.31 14.83
CA MET A 694 -45.23 -17.75 14.56
C MET A 694 -46.65 -18.25 14.84
N LEU A 695 -47.16 -19.14 13.99
CA LEU A 695 -48.50 -19.73 14.13
C LEU A 695 -48.40 -21.26 14.21
N PRO A 696 -49.30 -21.93 14.94
CA PRO A 696 -49.34 -23.39 14.94
C PRO A 696 -49.84 -23.90 13.59
N THR A 697 -49.32 -25.04 13.11
CA THR A 697 -49.94 -25.75 11.98
C THR A 697 -51.27 -26.36 12.41
N ARG A 698 -52.10 -26.87 11.49
CA ARG A 698 -53.34 -27.60 11.84
C ARG A 698 -53.08 -28.76 12.82
N ARG A 699 -51.95 -29.46 12.67
CA ARG A 699 -51.53 -30.54 13.57
C ARG A 699 -50.96 -30.00 14.89
N GLY A 700 -50.23 -28.88 14.85
CA GLY A 700 -49.81 -28.15 16.05
C GLY A 700 -50.97 -27.67 16.91
N GLN A 701 -52.04 -27.16 16.29
CA GLN A 701 -53.25 -26.73 16.99
C GLN A 701 -53.96 -27.92 17.65
N ARG A 702 -54.16 -29.04 16.92
CA ARG A 702 -54.71 -30.27 17.50
C ARG A 702 -53.89 -30.79 18.68
N LEU A 703 -52.56 -30.68 18.62
CA LEU A 703 -51.70 -31.07 19.73
C LEU A 703 -51.89 -30.14 20.94
N LEU A 704 -52.04 -28.83 20.74
CA LEU A 704 -52.36 -27.90 21.82
C LEU A 704 -53.72 -28.23 22.44
N ASP A 705 -54.74 -28.52 21.62
CA ASP A 705 -56.08 -28.87 22.10
C ASP A 705 -56.06 -30.16 22.94
N HIS A 706 -55.28 -31.16 22.55
CA HIS A 706 -55.04 -32.35 23.37
C HIS A 706 -54.30 -32.02 24.67
N LEU A 707 -53.28 -31.15 24.63
CA LEU A 707 -52.54 -30.77 25.83
C LEU A 707 -53.39 -30.00 26.84
N GLN A 708 -54.46 -29.33 26.41
CA GLN A 708 -55.41 -28.64 27.29
C GLN A 708 -56.39 -29.58 28.01
N GLN A 709 -56.44 -30.88 27.66
CA GLN A 709 -57.32 -31.83 28.34
C GLN A 709 -56.85 -32.07 29.78
N PRO A 710 -57.75 -32.06 30.79
CA PRO A 710 -57.37 -32.07 32.20
C PRO A 710 -56.46 -33.25 32.61
N HIS A 711 -56.77 -34.45 32.11
CA HIS A 711 -56.00 -35.66 32.40
C HIS A 711 -54.60 -35.65 31.78
N ILE A 712 -54.42 -34.98 30.63
CA ILE A 712 -53.14 -34.83 29.93
C ILE A 712 -52.29 -33.76 30.61
N GLN A 713 -52.91 -32.65 31.01
CA GLN A 713 -52.22 -31.59 31.76
C GLN A 713 -51.70 -32.08 33.11
N GLN A 714 -52.44 -32.96 33.79
CA GLN A 714 -52.00 -33.60 35.04
C GLN A 714 -50.73 -34.44 34.80
N GLN A 715 -50.71 -35.25 33.74
CA GLN A 715 -49.53 -36.05 33.37
C GLN A 715 -48.35 -35.18 32.92
N LEU A 716 -48.62 -34.11 32.16
CA LEU A 716 -47.61 -33.15 31.73
C LEU A 716 -46.90 -32.53 32.95
N ASN A 717 -47.66 -32.09 33.96
CA ASN A 717 -47.13 -31.51 35.18
C ASN A 717 -46.34 -32.54 36.01
N GLN A 718 -46.78 -33.80 36.04
CA GLN A 718 -46.13 -34.88 36.77
C GLN A 718 -44.80 -35.31 36.15
N TYR A 719 -44.71 -35.41 34.82
CA TYR A 719 -43.57 -36.05 34.13
C TYR A 719 -42.61 -35.08 33.42
N ALA A 720 -43.00 -33.82 33.19
CA ALA A 720 -42.13 -32.86 32.51
C ALA A 720 -40.92 -32.43 33.36
N THR A 721 -41.07 -32.39 34.69
CA THR A 721 -40.00 -32.09 35.65
C THR A 721 -39.15 -33.31 35.99
N ALA A 722 -39.77 -34.50 36.05
CA ALA A 722 -39.09 -35.77 36.37
C ALA A 722 -38.02 -36.18 35.34
N ASN A 723 -38.10 -35.65 34.12
CA ASN A 723 -37.13 -35.91 33.05
C ASN A 723 -36.03 -34.83 32.91
N ALA A 724 -35.96 -33.87 33.82
CA ALA A 724 -34.88 -32.87 33.82
C ALA A 724 -33.53 -33.55 34.14
N PRO A 725 -32.44 -33.26 33.41
CA PRO A 725 -31.13 -33.77 33.79
C PRO A 725 -30.76 -33.25 35.19
N PRO A 726 -30.02 -34.02 36.02
CA PRO A 726 -29.46 -33.50 37.25
C PRO A 726 -28.63 -32.24 36.92
N LYS A 727 -28.93 -31.14 37.60
CA LYS A 727 -28.20 -29.87 37.45
C LYS A 727 -26.74 -30.11 37.79
N HIS A 728 -25.88 -30.24 36.79
CA HIS A 728 -24.44 -30.24 37.01
C HIS A 728 -23.99 -28.87 37.56
N GLY A 729 -23.63 -28.85 38.85
CA GLY A 729 -22.52 -28.16 39.51
C GLY A 729 -22.37 -26.63 39.33
N PRO A 730 -21.95 -25.89 40.38
CA PRO A 730 -21.79 -24.44 40.29
C PRO A 730 -20.63 -24.11 39.37
N ARG A 731 -20.91 -23.65 38.15
CA ARG A 731 -19.92 -22.87 37.39
C ARG A 731 -20.04 -21.42 37.82
N LYS A 732 -19.08 -20.97 38.63
CA LYS A 732 -18.82 -19.56 38.95
C LYS A 732 -18.70 -18.76 37.65
N GLY A 733 -19.77 -18.08 37.28
CA GLY A 733 -19.76 -16.93 36.38
C GLY A 733 -20.28 -15.75 37.19
N LYS A 734 -19.39 -14.84 37.57
CA LYS A 734 -19.75 -13.58 38.22
C LYS A 734 -20.69 -12.82 37.29
N SER A 735 -21.95 -12.65 37.69
CA SER A 735 -22.83 -11.61 37.16
C SER A 735 -23.27 -10.75 38.33
N ARG A 736 -22.93 -9.45 38.22
CA ARG A 736 -23.35 -8.36 39.10
C ARG A 736 -24.86 -8.44 39.35
N ALA A 737 -25.24 -8.39 40.62
CA ALA A 737 -26.60 -8.08 41.01
C ALA A 737 -26.94 -6.66 40.53
N VAL A 738 -27.97 -6.55 39.71
CA VAL A 738 -28.79 -5.33 39.60
C VAL A 738 -30.14 -5.72 40.14
N THR A 739 -30.37 -5.36 41.40
CA THR A 739 -31.68 -5.34 42.04
C THR A 739 -32.50 -4.24 41.37
N GLY A 740 -33.58 -4.64 40.70
CA GLY A 740 -34.53 -3.73 40.07
C GLY A 740 -35.90 -4.39 40.03
N SER A 741 -36.64 -4.20 41.11
CA SER A 741 -38.04 -4.59 41.29
C SER A 741 -38.89 -3.88 40.22
N VAL A 742 -39.44 -4.63 39.26
CA VAL A 742 -40.40 -4.09 38.30
C VAL A 742 -41.79 -4.22 38.92
N ARG A 743 -42.29 -3.11 39.46
CA ARG A 743 -43.72 -2.88 39.70
C ARG A 743 -44.41 -2.67 38.35
N ILE A 744 -45.55 -3.33 38.21
CA ILE A 744 -46.54 -3.12 37.16
C ILE A 744 -47.08 -1.69 37.34
N VAL A 745 -46.93 -0.83 36.33
CA VAL A 745 -47.63 0.46 36.24
C VAL A 745 -48.15 0.61 34.82
N GLU A 746 -49.44 0.92 34.77
CA GLU A 746 -50.31 1.10 33.62
C GLU A 746 -49.77 2.11 32.60
N THR A 747 -49.86 1.75 31.32
CA THR A 747 -49.59 2.65 30.21
C THR A 747 -50.81 3.53 29.93
N THR A 748 -50.79 4.76 30.44
CA THR A 748 -51.56 5.89 29.89
C THR A 748 -50.73 6.57 28.79
N ARG A 749 -51.31 6.68 27.59
CA ARG A 749 -50.78 7.47 26.46
C ARG A 749 -50.82 8.97 26.80
N PRO A 750 -49.84 9.75 26.31
CA PRO A 750 -50.13 11.13 25.94
C PRO A 750 -49.84 11.46 24.48
N SER A 751 -50.70 12.36 24.03
CA SER A 751 -50.82 13.15 22.82
C SER A 751 -49.53 13.65 22.17
N ILE A 752 -49.57 13.58 20.84
CA ILE A 752 -48.71 14.30 19.91
C ILE A 752 -49.08 15.79 19.99
N GLY A 753 -48.13 16.63 20.40
CA GLY A 753 -48.19 18.09 20.28
C GLY A 753 -47.02 18.56 19.41
N SER A 754 -47.32 18.91 18.16
CA SER A 754 -46.39 19.58 17.25
C SER A 754 -46.42 21.09 17.47
N GLY A 755 -45.26 21.68 17.71
CA GLY A 755 -45.08 23.13 17.80
C GLY A 755 -43.63 23.51 17.54
N ARG A 756 -43.39 24.07 16.34
CA ARG A 756 -42.55 25.25 15.98
C ARG A 756 -41.41 25.64 16.96
N SER A 757 -40.23 26.12 16.59
CA SER A 757 -39.70 26.78 15.39
C SER A 757 -38.33 27.38 15.78
N LEU A 758 -37.40 27.46 14.83
CA LEU A 758 -36.31 28.44 14.64
C LEU A 758 -35.38 28.80 15.83
N GLY A 759 -34.10 28.50 15.60
CA GLY A 759 -32.90 28.98 16.30
C GLY A 759 -31.67 28.39 15.63
#